data_AF-A0A7W8LBN2-F1
#
_entry.id   AF-A0A7W8LBN2-F1
#
_cell.length_a   1.000
_cell.length_b   1.000
_cell.length_c   1.000
_cell.angle_alpha   90.00
_cell.angle_beta   90.00
_cell.angle_gamma   90.00
#
_symmetry.space_group_name_H-M   'P 1'
#
loop_
_entity.id
_entity.type
_entity.pdbx_description
1 polymer ?
#
loop_
_entity_poly.entity_id
_entity_poly.type
_entity_poly.pdbx_seq_one_letter_code
_entity_poly.pdbx_strand_id
1 'polypeptide(L)'
;MDTMSQVCKVVIAPSIGIARLGNSPEEYFLGPEAVGHPPRPAGGFKDKHGRIKRQGARFRIYGLNEQGAVVAELTADDAKIEWTVELANAKASFFEFFGRFGRRDLPRNQNVKDRASLEIRPGPRSIAGRSVRGPAYHFDSGQFRGITVPLGELLTDEDGRLVVLGGFGHSASVPEGRPIKNYANNDGWHDDTSDGPVSAKVKLPDGREFVAEPVRVLCVPPKYTPELENIVTLYDVMEYAWDEAVAVPDKVSFTRHVYPILKRLSGYPWLNGLAYRGHGAGKGGDFCSDTSLAALSTNSEKSMARRQSIFGRVRDPNLPLDSQAAKDQANFRFMPALAGDNNGPVEGDPTQWLRLRPSQYAILKAWAAGEFLADWQGPPAAPLLNEMDLSERPAALTRAALEPCVGGAFYPGIEMTYIAEDKAMYIEPFRLRPDIDAGGITCYMACPWQADFYECNTAWWPIARPDDVVTEAEFDRVVRDAPRPDHISLHPEKGDWSVDPQELMADRLAFREPWDRGLVNYPTDAADGFEGDTGMVALWSGLGFVVSKPTPVSTHERVFVETERDPYLGMDYRKFYYYLSNIDKYPDFLPKAREIAQEFLDRAWLMQQSPDFTDTLRFFEYSEKAFEARLDQIYTELVEANDAYDPATDEVYRTREDVRYRILQMAPFNQNDGAWIHSITPPGPLDEVDACLFEIWSDEAGNGNVAHSHCNLYGDLMRQEGIYLPDPRSLAYAQDPRLLDTAFTVPLMELALAQFPRLFYPELLGFTLQLEWSVVALKPMIKRLQYFGIDPHFYVLHVGIDNAASGHGAKAKQAVNIYLDKVLQLGGAVAMQEAWKRIWTGFIAFGNTGTLGDDIGAVLKSPESTANQVGDIILQKKPYACQNHGSRKLGDNYLNDWFEFQQPAAFMKALVDGGFFVPGHPEQSSFFRRTSFEGPMFKVFTDDELATWRLWTQEGCPMPDKQRKPRPTVPVQVLMAETIETMQSRQVNAPAHKTRTVRGNDVNGNSVEWSVSEWFQHVHDDGPVAVIELMKAISDPENGLVTKGDPSASPFVNSLLAPNGAMGQAFDEIAPRSGGVTHRQVTIDWIAAGCSLPELNTERGKRLTADVAINPALYPRARLRGNGAPH
;
A
#
# COMPACT_ATOMS: atom_id res chain seq x y z
N MET A 1 -24.02 -34.25 -43.86
CA MET A 1 -25.01 -33.19 -43.58
C MET A 1 -24.22 -31.96 -43.17
N ASP A 2 -24.60 -30.80 -43.66
CA ASP A 2 -24.01 -29.52 -43.28
C ASP A 2 -24.16 -29.32 -41.75
N THR A 3 -23.07 -29.17 -41.01
CA THR A 3 -23.09 -29.02 -39.55
C THR A 3 -23.84 -27.77 -39.11
N MET A 4 -23.84 -26.72 -39.94
CA MET A 4 -24.58 -25.48 -39.67
C MET A 4 -26.10 -25.68 -39.69
N SER A 5 -26.61 -26.63 -40.48
CA SER A 5 -28.04 -26.90 -40.53
C SER A 5 -28.59 -27.54 -39.24
N GLN A 6 -27.71 -28.12 -38.42
CA GLN A 6 -28.08 -28.75 -37.15
C GLN A 6 -28.22 -27.76 -35.98
N VAL A 7 -27.71 -26.53 -36.11
CA VAL A 7 -27.74 -25.53 -35.03
C VAL A 7 -29.19 -25.10 -34.75
N CYS A 8 -29.68 -25.31 -33.53
CA CYS A 8 -31.01 -24.87 -33.08
C CYS A 8 -30.95 -23.91 -31.87
N LYS A 9 -29.82 -23.87 -31.16
CA LYS A 9 -29.56 -22.96 -30.04
C LYS A 9 -28.11 -22.48 -30.11
N VAL A 10 -27.81 -21.31 -29.53
CA VAL A 10 -26.44 -20.82 -29.36
C VAL A 10 -26.18 -20.49 -27.89
N VAL A 11 -24.94 -20.68 -27.44
CA VAL A 11 -24.48 -20.33 -26.09
C VAL A 11 -23.19 -19.54 -26.15
N ILE A 12 -22.98 -18.65 -25.18
CA ILE A 12 -21.72 -17.92 -24.99
C ILE A 12 -20.86 -18.69 -23.99
N ALA A 13 -19.55 -18.77 -24.25
CA ALA A 13 -18.56 -19.22 -23.28
C ALA A 13 -17.35 -18.27 -23.22
N PRO A 14 -16.73 -18.05 -22.05
CA PRO A 14 -17.11 -18.59 -20.73
C PRO A 14 -18.46 -18.04 -20.25
N SER A 15 -19.13 -18.76 -19.32
CA SER A 15 -20.38 -18.26 -18.69
C SER A 15 -20.13 -17.10 -17.72
N ILE A 16 -18.89 -16.98 -17.24
CA ILE A 16 -18.40 -15.84 -16.45
C ILE A 16 -16.99 -15.53 -16.94
N GLY A 17 -16.81 -14.39 -17.60
CA GLY A 17 -15.50 -13.90 -18.03
C GLY A 17 -14.83 -13.03 -16.96
N ILE A 18 -13.51 -13.13 -16.83
CA ILE A 18 -12.71 -12.36 -15.88
C ILE A 18 -11.76 -11.43 -16.65
N ALA A 19 -12.08 -10.14 -16.63
CA ALA A 19 -11.20 -9.07 -17.07
C ALA A 19 -10.48 -8.46 -15.86
N ARG A 20 -9.23 -8.04 -16.01
CA ARG A 20 -8.46 -7.41 -14.93
C ARG A 20 -7.96 -6.03 -15.32
N LEU A 21 -8.04 -5.12 -14.35
CA LEU A 21 -7.61 -3.73 -14.51
C LEU A 21 -6.12 -3.63 -14.85
N GLY A 22 -5.75 -2.54 -15.50
CA GLY A 22 -4.38 -2.23 -15.91
C GLY A 22 -4.29 -0.80 -16.42
N ASN A 23 -3.27 -0.05 -16.01
CA ASN A 23 -3.12 1.36 -16.39
C ASN A 23 -2.42 1.59 -17.73
N SER A 24 -2.11 0.54 -18.50
CA SER A 24 -1.65 0.70 -19.88
C SER A 24 -2.81 1.16 -20.78
N PRO A 25 -2.67 2.29 -21.50
CA PRO A 25 -3.74 2.85 -22.32
C PRO A 25 -4.06 1.95 -23.53
N GLU A 26 -3.07 1.28 -24.11
CA GLU A 26 -3.21 0.60 -25.41
C GLU A 26 -2.90 -0.90 -25.36
N GLU A 27 -2.04 -1.36 -24.43
CA GLU A 27 -1.58 -2.75 -24.41
C GLU A 27 -2.43 -3.61 -23.46
N TYR A 28 -2.77 -4.80 -23.93
CA TYR A 28 -3.54 -5.79 -23.18
C TYR A 28 -3.08 -7.21 -23.55
N PHE A 29 -3.51 -8.19 -22.76
CA PHE A 29 -3.35 -9.61 -23.05
C PHE A 29 -4.63 -10.36 -22.71
N LEU A 30 -4.82 -11.58 -23.26
CA LEU A 30 -5.99 -12.39 -22.97
C LEU A 30 -5.80 -13.19 -21.68
N GLY A 31 -6.88 -13.32 -20.90
CA GLY A 31 -6.92 -14.24 -19.76
C GLY A 31 -6.79 -15.72 -20.18
N PRO A 32 -6.69 -16.64 -19.21
CA PRO A 32 -6.61 -18.07 -19.50
C PRO A 32 -7.83 -18.59 -20.29
N GLU A 33 -7.56 -19.36 -21.35
CA GLU A 33 -8.60 -20.05 -22.14
C GLU A 33 -8.51 -21.58 -22.03
N ALA A 34 -7.53 -22.09 -21.29
CA ALA A 34 -7.39 -23.51 -20.98
C ALA A 34 -6.85 -23.68 -19.56
N VAL A 35 -7.38 -24.67 -18.85
CA VAL A 35 -6.95 -25.04 -17.49
C VAL A 35 -5.46 -25.37 -17.49
N GLY A 36 -4.71 -24.87 -16.49
CA GLY A 36 -3.27 -25.10 -16.39
C GLY A 36 -2.40 -24.29 -17.36
N HIS A 37 -2.99 -23.41 -18.17
CA HIS A 37 -2.27 -22.51 -19.09
C HIS A 37 -2.42 -21.04 -18.65
N PRO A 38 -1.57 -20.56 -17.72
CA PRO A 38 -1.62 -19.17 -17.28
C PRO A 38 -1.17 -18.21 -18.38
N PRO A 39 -1.61 -16.94 -18.36
CA PRO A 39 -1.21 -15.96 -19.35
C PRO A 39 0.31 -15.71 -19.27
N ARG A 40 0.95 -15.61 -20.44
CA ARG A 40 2.38 -15.26 -20.59
C ARG A 40 2.52 -14.21 -21.69
N PRO A 41 2.10 -12.95 -21.42
CA PRO A 41 2.12 -11.90 -22.42
C PRO A 41 3.53 -11.64 -22.95
N ALA A 42 3.62 -11.39 -24.26
CA ALA A 42 4.87 -11.00 -24.89
C ALA A 42 5.38 -9.69 -24.26
N GLY A 43 6.66 -9.68 -23.88
CA GLY A 43 7.28 -8.53 -23.22
C GLY A 43 6.86 -8.29 -21.77
N GLY A 44 6.20 -9.25 -21.10
CA GLY A 44 5.82 -9.14 -19.69
C GLY A 44 4.42 -8.59 -19.46
N PHE A 45 4.04 -8.47 -18.19
CA PHE A 45 2.72 -7.98 -17.75
C PHE A 45 2.60 -6.45 -17.77
N LYS A 46 3.72 -5.75 -17.92
CA LYS A 46 3.77 -4.30 -18.06
C LYS A 46 4.21 -3.88 -19.46
N ASP A 47 3.80 -2.68 -19.87
CA ASP A 47 4.29 -2.06 -21.08
C ASP A 47 5.68 -1.44 -20.88
N LYS A 48 6.26 -0.89 -21.95
CA LYS A 48 7.61 -0.29 -21.93
C LYS A 48 7.76 0.91 -20.97
N HIS A 49 6.65 1.44 -20.45
CA HIS A 49 6.63 2.54 -19.48
C HIS A 49 6.34 2.05 -18.05
N GLY A 50 6.34 0.73 -17.81
CA GLY A 50 6.07 0.16 -16.49
C GLY A 50 4.59 0.22 -16.09
N ARG A 51 3.67 0.42 -17.03
CA ARG A 51 2.22 0.39 -16.76
C ARG A 51 1.67 -1.02 -16.98
N ILE A 52 0.78 -1.49 -16.11
CA ILE A 52 0.20 -2.82 -16.17
C ILE A 52 -0.73 -2.95 -17.39
N LYS A 53 -0.48 -3.95 -18.24
CA LYS A 53 -1.34 -4.33 -19.35
C LYS A 53 -2.67 -4.86 -18.82
N ARG A 54 -3.77 -4.47 -19.44
CA ARG A 54 -5.11 -4.97 -19.05
C ARG A 54 -5.25 -6.46 -19.42
N GLN A 55 -5.93 -7.24 -18.59
CA GLN A 55 -6.32 -8.61 -18.96
C GLN A 55 -7.73 -8.58 -19.58
N GLY A 56 -7.84 -8.99 -20.83
CA GLY A 56 -9.12 -9.10 -21.54
C GLY A 56 -9.79 -10.46 -21.35
N ALA A 57 -11.11 -10.42 -21.16
CA ALA A 57 -11.96 -11.62 -21.19
C ALA A 57 -12.46 -11.86 -22.62
N ARG A 58 -12.06 -12.97 -23.24
CA ARG A 58 -12.53 -13.34 -24.59
C ARG A 58 -13.75 -14.26 -24.51
N PHE A 59 -14.79 -13.93 -25.27
CA PHE A 59 -16.04 -14.69 -25.36
C PHE A 59 -16.24 -15.28 -26.76
N ARG A 60 -16.76 -16.50 -26.80
CA ARG A 60 -17.00 -17.31 -27.99
C ARG A 60 -18.46 -17.74 -28.06
N ILE A 61 -18.96 -18.00 -29.27
CA ILE A 61 -20.29 -18.56 -29.50
C ILE A 61 -20.15 -20.02 -29.90
N TYR A 62 -20.98 -20.87 -29.31
CA TYR A 62 -21.10 -22.28 -29.68
C TYR A 62 -22.53 -22.60 -30.12
N GLY A 63 -22.67 -23.27 -31.26
CA GLY A 63 -23.95 -23.77 -31.78
C GLY A 63 -24.26 -25.16 -31.23
N LEU A 64 -25.48 -25.35 -30.74
CA LEU A 64 -25.99 -26.60 -30.21
C LEU A 64 -27.07 -27.17 -31.14
N ASN A 65 -27.13 -28.50 -31.23
CA ASN A 65 -28.23 -29.21 -31.88
C ASN A 65 -29.42 -29.46 -30.94
N GLU A 66 -30.47 -30.09 -31.44
CA GLU A 66 -31.71 -30.38 -30.69
C GLU A 66 -31.48 -31.26 -29.45
N GLN A 67 -30.39 -32.03 -29.42
CA GLN A 67 -29.99 -32.86 -28.29
C GLN A 67 -29.11 -32.11 -27.29
N GLY A 68 -28.83 -30.82 -27.51
CA GLY A 68 -27.97 -29.99 -26.68
C GLY A 68 -26.47 -30.24 -26.87
N ALA A 69 -26.06 -31.03 -27.87
CA ALA A 69 -24.65 -31.26 -28.16
C ALA A 69 -24.07 -30.09 -28.95
N VAL A 70 -22.84 -29.69 -28.61
CA VAL A 70 -22.10 -28.67 -29.35
C VAL A 70 -21.70 -29.22 -30.72
N VAL A 71 -22.11 -28.56 -31.79
CA VAL A 71 -21.81 -28.97 -33.18
C VAL A 71 -20.86 -28.04 -33.91
N ALA A 72 -20.70 -26.79 -33.44
CA ALA A 72 -19.74 -25.83 -34.00
C ALA A 72 -19.38 -24.73 -32.99
N GLU A 73 -18.18 -24.16 -33.11
CA GLU A 73 -17.91 -22.78 -32.69
C GLU A 73 -18.34 -21.87 -33.84
N LEU A 74 -19.13 -20.83 -33.56
CA LEU A 74 -19.58 -19.88 -34.58
C LEU A 74 -18.69 -18.64 -34.54
N THR A 75 -18.11 -18.32 -35.69
CA THR A 75 -17.25 -17.15 -35.91
C THR A 75 -17.87 -16.21 -36.94
N ALA A 76 -17.17 -15.12 -37.26
CA ALA A 76 -17.54 -14.24 -38.36
C ALA A 76 -17.50 -14.90 -39.75
N ASP A 77 -16.90 -16.10 -39.91
CA ASP A 77 -16.99 -16.90 -41.15
C ASP A 77 -18.34 -17.61 -41.26
N ASP A 78 -18.92 -17.99 -40.13
CA ASP A 78 -20.11 -18.82 -40.06
C ASP A 78 -21.39 -18.00 -39.93
N ALA A 79 -21.31 -16.82 -39.32
CA ALA A 79 -22.47 -16.00 -38.96
C ALA A 79 -22.13 -14.51 -38.82
N LYS A 80 -23.15 -13.65 -38.95
CA LYS A 80 -23.07 -12.29 -38.42
C LYS A 80 -23.33 -12.31 -36.92
N ILE A 81 -22.32 -11.95 -36.13
CA ILE A 81 -22.39 -11.92 -34.67
C ILE A 81 -22.37 -10.47 -34.19
N GLU A 82 -23.40 -10.07 -33.45
CA GLU A 82 -23.48 -8.79 -32.77
C GLU A 82 -23.47 -9.02 -31.26
N TRP A 83 -22.44 -8.53 -30.60
CA TRP A 83 -22.29 -8.59 -29.15
C TRP A 83 -22.88 -7.34 -28.50
N THR A 84 -23.48 -7.48 -27.32
CA THR A 84 -23.89 -6.37 -26.47
C THR A 84 -23.43 -6.60 -25.05
N VAL A 85 -22.73 -5.63 -24.46
CA VAL A 85 -22.23 -5.67 -23.09
C VAL A 85 -22.70 -4.42 -22.36
N GLU A 86 -23.11 -4.59 -21.09
CA GLU A 86 -23.36 -3.48 -20.18
C GLU A 86 -22.46 -3.63 -18.96
N LEU A 87 -21.71 -2.57 -18.61
CA LEU A 87 -20.87 -2.50 -17.42
C LEU A 87 -21.38 -1.41 -16.49
N ALA A 88 -21.35 -1.66 -15.19
CA ALA A 88 -21.58 -0.64 -14.18
C ALA A 88 -20.78 -0.90 -12.90
N ASN A 89 -20.59 0.16 -12.12
CA ASN A 89 -20.08 0.10 -10.75
C ASN A 89 -21.13 0.68 -9.80
N ALA A 90 -21.61 -0.14 -8.87
CA ALA A 90 -22.61 0.26 -7.87
C ALA A 90 -22.06 0.20 -6.43
N LYS A 91 -20.74 0.10 -6.23
CA LYS A 91 -20.13 -0.06 -4.90
C LYS A 91 -20.47 1.08 -3.95
N ALA A 92 -20.45 2.31 -4.44
CA ALA A 92 -20.65 3.50 -3.60
C ALA A 92 -22.12 3.73 -3.22
N SER A 93 -23.07 3.19 -4.01
CA SER A 93 -24.50 3.21 -3.70
C SER A 93 -24.96 2.01 -2.86
N PHE A 94 -24.13 0.97 -2.76
CA PHE A 94 -24.44 -0.27 -2.05
C PHE A 94 -24.28 -0.16 -0.52
N PHE A 95 -24.53 -1.27 0.18
CA PHE A 95 -24.38 -1.38 1.63
C PHE A 95 -22.93 -1.43 2.09
N GLU A 96 -22.68 -0.95 3.30
CA GLU A 96 -21.41 -1.13 4.01
C GLU A 96 -21.14 -2.63 4.22
N PHE A 97 -19.89 -3.02 4.03
CA PHE A 97 -19.44 -4.39 4.19
C PHE A 97 -18.91 -4.62 5.61
N PHE A 98 -19.50 -5.58 6.33
CA PHE A 98 -19.10 -5.98 7.70
C PHE A 98 -18.75 -7.46 7.81
N GLY A 99 -18.40 -8.09 6.68
CA GLY A 99 -18.24 -9.53 6.60
C GLY A 99 -19.54 -10.28 6.34
N ARG A 100 -19.39 -11.58 6.09
CA ARG A 100 -20.52 -12.48 5.82
C ARG A 100 -21.56 -12.49 6.95
N PHE A 101 -21.08 -12.46 8.20
CA PHE A 101 -21.90 -12.55 9.41
C PHE A 101 -22.25 -11.18 10.00
N GLY A 102 -21.79 -10.09 9.37
CA GLY A 102 -22.08 -8.73 9.79
C GLY A 102 -23.46 -8.24 9.34
N ARG A 103 -23.82 -7.05 9.84
CA ARG A 103 -25.03 -6.33 9.45
C ARG A 103 -25.01 -5.93 7.97
N ARG A 104 -26.19 -5.74 7.37
CA ARG A 104 -26.36 -5.48 5.92
C ARG A 104 -27.38 -4.39 5.61
N ASP A 105 -27.59 -3.47 6.54
CA ASP A 105 -28.69 -2.51 6.53
C ASP A 105 -28.25 -1.05 6.35
N LEU A 106 -26.95 -0.76 6.46
CA LEU A 106 -26.41 0.59 6.30
C LEU A 106 -25.87 0.83 4.89
N PRO A 107 -26.43 1.77 4.11
CA PRO A 107 -25.85 2.14 2.82
C PRO A 107 -24.52 2.86 3.01
N ARG A 108 -23.53 2.66 2.14
CA ARG A 108 -22.40 3.60 2.02
C ARG A 108 -22.91 4.97 1.60
N ASN A 109 -22.18 6.05 1.87
CA ASN A 109 -22.54 7.41 1.50
C ASN A 109 -23.93 7.85 2.04
N GLN A 110 -24.25 7.51 3.29
CA GLN A 110 -25.61 7.68 3.88
C GLN A 110 -26.17 9.11 3.73
N ASN A 111 -25.29 10.11 3.73
CA ASN A 111 -25.67 11.52 3.65
C ASN A 111 -25.99 12.01 2.22
N VAL A 112 -25.83 11.17 1.21
CA VAL A 112 -26.10 11.53 -0.19
C VAL A 112 -27.55 11.16 -0.56
N LYS A 113 -28.37 12.20 -0.78
CA LYS A 113 -29.79 12.05 -1.13
C LYS A 113 -30.02 11.47 -2.52
N ASP A 114 -29.27 11.96 -3.51
CA ASP A 114 -29.31 11.44 -4.87
C ASP A 114 -28.44 10.18 -4.97
N ARG A 115 -29.04 9.02 -4.67
CA ARG A 115 -28.35 7.73 -4.69
C ARG A 115 -27.90 7.32 -6.09
N ALA A 116 -28.61 7.73 -7.14
CA ALA A 116 -28.25 7.39 -8.52
C ALA A 116 -26.92 8.04 -8.92
N SER A 117 -26.59 9.23 -8.39
CA SER A 117 -25.30 9.89 -8.61
C SER A 117 -24.08 9.12 -8.07
N LEU A 118 -24.29 8.07 -7.26
CA LEU A 118 -23.24 7.21 -6.72
C LEU A 118 -22.95 5.99 -7.60
N GLU A 119 -23.72 5.75 -8.66
CA GLU A 119 -23.55 4.61 -9.55
C GLU A 119 -22.94 5.06 -10.87
N ILE A 120 -21.86 4.40 -11.28
CA ILE A 120 -21.21 4.66 -12.56
C ILE A 120 -21.88 3.77 -13.61
N ARG A 121 -22.74 4.37 -14.44
CA ARG A 121 -23.52 3.66 -15.47
C ARG A 121 -23.36 4.31 -16.86
N PRO A 122 -22.36 3.90 -17.65
CA PRO A 122 -22.17 4.35 -19.04
C PRO A 122 -23.22 3.81 -20.03
N GLY A 123 -24.03 2.82 -19.60
CA GLY A 123 -25.02 2.13 -20.44
C GLY A 123 -24.39 1.08 -21.38
N PRO A 124 -25.20 0.31 -22.10
CA PRO A 124 -24.73 -0.77 -22.96
C PRO A 124 -23.91 -0.26 -24.16
N ARG A 125 -23.02 -1.12 -24.67
CA ARG A 125 -22.31 -0.97 -25.95
C ARG A 125 -22.49 -2.22 -26.79
N SER A 126 -22.62 -2.05 -28.10
CA SER A 126 -22.74 -3.16 -29.05
C SER A 126 -21.63 -3.11 -30.09
N ILE A 127 -21.08 -4.27 -30.43
CA ILE A 127 -19.95 -4.41 -31.36
C ILE A 127 -20.13 -5.65 -32.26
N ALA A 128 -19.72 -5.56 -33.52
CA ALA A 128 -19.82 -6.63 -34.50
C ALA A 128 -18.72 -6.50 -35.56
N GLY A 129 -18.33 -7.61 -36.18
CA GLY A 129 -17.31 -7.64 -37.24
C GLY A 129 -15.94 -8.11 -36.75
N ARG A 130 -14.96 -8.11 -37.64
CA ARG A 130 -13.59 -8.59 -37.38
C ARG A 130 -12.67 -7.43 -37.01
N SER A 131 -11.83 -7.62 -36.00
CA SER A 131 -10.79 -6.66 -35.61
C SER A 131 -11.32 -5.24 -35.36
N VAL A 132 -12.52 -5.13 -34.80
CA VAL A 132 -13.19 -3.85 -34.55
C VAL A 132 -12.78 -3.32 -33.18
N ARG A 133 -12.37 -2.05 -33.12
CA ARG A 133 -12.05 -1.28 -31.90
C ARG A 133 -12.27 0.21 -32.14
N GLY A 134 -12.37 0.99 -31.06
CA GLY A 134 -12.37 2.45 -31.12
C GLY A 134 -13.35 3.11 -30.15
N PRO A 135 -13.35 4.47 -30.10
CA PRO A 135 -14.04 5.24 -29.06
C PRO A 135 -15.55 4.96 -28.92
N ALA A 136 -16.22 4.56 -30.01
CA ALA A 136 -17.64 4.21 -29.98
C ALA A 136 -17.96 2.99 -29.08
N TYR A 137 -16.95 2.19 -28.74
CA TYR A 137 -17.07 0.97 -27.94
C TYR A 137 -16.49 1.15 -26.53
N HIS A 138 -16.13 2.37 -26.15
CA HIS A 138 -15.65 2.70 -24.82
C HIS A 138 -16.83 2.95 -23.86
N PHE A 139 -16.66 2.54 -22.61
CA PHE A 139 -17.57 2.80 -21.50
C PHE A 139 -17.14 4.05 -20.73
N ASP A 140 -16.99 5.18 -21.43
CA ASP A 140 -16.38 6.44 -20.98
C ASP A 140 -17.40 7.55 -20.64
N SER A 141 -18.70 7.22 -20.61
CA SER A 141 -19.79 8.16 -20.33
C SER A 141 -20.38 8.03 -18.92
N GLY A 142 -19.92 7.07 -18.13
CA GLY A 142 -20.38 6.87 -16.75
C GLY A 142 -19.83 7.95 -15.83
N GLN A 143 -20.61 8.35 -14.82
CA GLN A 143 -20.21 9.41 -13.90
C GLN A 143 -20.42 9.01 -12.44
N PHE A 144 -19.52 9.47 -11.57
CA PHE A 144 -19.68 9.47 -10.13
C PHE A 144 -19.75 10.91 -9.65
N ARG A 145 -20.93 11.33 -9.15
CA ARG A 145 -21.17 12.68 -8.62
C ARG A 145 -20.69 13.83 -9.53
N GLY A 146 -20.85 13.65 -10.85
CA GLY A 146 -20.47 14.63 -11.88
C GLY A 146 -19.05 14.48 -12.44
N ILE A 147 -18.23 13.56 -11.90
CA ILE A 147 -16.91 13.23 -12.43
C ILE A 147 -17.03 12.03 -13.36
N THR A 148 -16.43 12.10 -14.55
CA THR A 148 -16.46 11.01 -15.53
C THR A 148 -15.50 9.89 -15.13
N VAL A 149 -15.98 8.65 -15.13
CA VAL A 149 -15.21 7.47 -14.73
C VAL A 149 -15.35 6.39 -15.81
N PRO A 150 -14.31 6.17 -16.64
CA PRO A 150 -14.31 5.10 -17.64
C PRO A 150 -14.28 3.71 -17.01
N LEU A 151 -15.16 2.80 -17.44
CA LEU A 151 -15.24 1.43 -16.89
C LEU A 151 -14.60 0.34 -17.77
N GLY A 152 -14.14 0.69 -18.98
CA GLY A 152 -13.52 -0.25 -19.91
C GLY A 152 -13.88 -0.02 -21.37
N GLU A 153 -13.69 -1.03 -22.20
CA GLU A 153 -13.98 -0.98 -23.64
C GLU A 153 -14.23 -2.38 -24.25
N LEU A 154 -14.88 -2.40 -25.42
CA LEU A 154 -15.08 -3.61 -26.22
C LEU A 154 -14.23 -3.58 -27.49
N LEU A 155 -13.73 -4.75 -27.86
CA LEU A 155 -13.13 -5.00 -29.16
C LEU A 155 -13.50 -6.40 -29.68
N THR A 156 -13.33 -6.64 -30.97
CA THR A 156 -13.43 -7.98 -31.55
C THR A 156 -12.09 -8.44 -32.09
N ASP A 157 -11.80 -9.74 -31.95
CA ASP A 157 -10.62 -10.35 -32.56
C ASP A 157 -10.81 -10.56 -34.08
N GLU A 158 -9.80 -11.11 -34.73
CA GLU A 158 -9.80 -11.42 -36.15
C GLU A 158 -10.95 -12.33 -36.58
N ASP A 159 -11.48 -13.17 -35.69
CA ASP A 159 -12.58 -14.11 -35.93
C ASP A 159 -13.95 -13.56 -35.51
N GLY A 160 -14.01 -12.31 -35.05
CA GLY A 160 -15.24 -11.68 -34.57
C GLY A 160 -15.66 -12.13 -33.17
N ARG A 161 -14.76 -12.76 -32.41
CA ARG A 161 -14.98 -13.05 -30.98
C ARG A 161 -14.90 -11.76 -30.18
N LEU A 162 -15.72 -11.65 -29.15
CA LEU A 162 -15.70 -10.48 -28.27
C LEU A 162 -14.52 -10.54 -27.32
N VAL A 163 -13.84 -9.43 -27.11
CA VAL A 163 -12.91 -9.20 -26.01
C VAL A 163 -13.39 -8.01 -25.20
N VAL A 164 -13.56 -8.20 -23.90
CA VAL A 164 -13.92 -7.14 -22.95
C VAL A 164 -12.69 -6.76 -22.15
N LEU A 165 -12.32 -5.48 -22.17
CA LEU A 165 -11.29 -4.90 -21.28
C LEU A 165 -11.98 -4.10 -20.17
N GLY A 166 -11.49 -4.26 -18.94
CA GLY A 166 -11.96 -3.47 -17.79
C GLY A 166 -11.37 -2.06 -17.74
N GLY A 167 -11.60 -1.37 -16.61
CA GLY A 167 -11.05 -0.05 -16.31
C GLY A 167 -9.52 -0.02 -16.18
N PHE A 168 -9.01 1.16 -15.85
CA PHE A 168 -7.58 1.47 -15.78
C PHE A 168 -6.99 1.33 -14.37
N GLY A 169 -7.79 0.94 -13.38
CA GLY A 169 -7.41 0.82 -11.97
C GLY A 169 -7.37 2.15 -11.22
N HIS A 170 -8.12 3.14 -11.69
CA HIS A 170 -8.22 4.47 -11.08
C HIS A 170 -9.25 4.50 -9.95
N SER A 171 -8.86 5.09 -8.83
CA SER A 171 -9.72 5.33 -7.66
C SER A 171 -9.51 6.74 -7.14
N ALA A 172 -10.59 7.41 -6.77
CA ALA A 172 -10.54 8.78 -6.28
C ALA A 172 -11.73 9.09 -5.36
N SER A 173 -11.66 10.24 -4.68
CA SER A 173 -12.74 10.75 -3.84
C SER A 173 -13.39 12.00 -4.43
N VAL A 174 -14.67 12.21 -4.13
CA VAL A 174 -15.42 13.43 -4.46
C VAL A 174 -16.05 14.01 -3.18
N PRO A 175 -15.72 15.26 -2.77
CA PRO A 175 -14.62 16.08 -3.30
C PRO A 175 -13.27 15.38 -3.15
N GLU A 176 -12.29 15.82 -3.93
CA GLU A 176 -10.93 15.32 -3.92
C GLU A 176 -10.27 15.50 -2.54
N GLY A 177 -9.29 14.64 -2.23
CA GLY A 177 -8.50 14.71 -0.99
C GLY A 177 -9.18 14.16 0.26
N ARG A 178 -10.25 13.37 0.15
CA ARG A 178 -10.81 12.68 1.32
C ARG A 178 -9.91 11.50 1.69
N PRO A 179 -9.47 11.39 2.96
CA PRO A 179 -8.62 10.28 3.37
C PRO A 179 -9.39 8.96 3.43
N ILE A 180 -8.67 7.86 3.18
CA ILE A 180 -9.12 6.50 3.47
C ILE A 180 -9.07 6.29 4.99
N LYS A 181 -10.10 5.66 5.54
CA LYS A 181 -10.20 5.39 6.99
C LYS A 181 -10.72 3.99 7.31
N ASN A 182 -10.91 3.17 6.29
CA ASN A 182 -11.41 1.81 6.41
C ASN A 182 -11.01 1.01 5.17
N TYR A 183 -10.75 -0.28 5.33
CA TYR A 183 -10.39 -1.17 4.22
C TYR A 183 -11.50 -1.29 3.15
N ALA A 184 -12.79 -1.24 3.53
CA ALA A 184 -13.90 -1.50 2.62
C ALA A 184 -14.87 -0.33 2.43
N ASN A 185 -15.11 0.48 3.45
CA ASN A 185 -16.23 1.43 3.51
C ASN A 185 -15.73 2.89 3.62
N ASN A 186 -15.47 3.53 2.48
CA ASN A 186 -14.99 4.92 2.44
C ASN A 186 -16.00 5.85 1.74
N ASP A 187 -16.60 6.75 2.50
CA ASP A 187 -17.59 7.70 1.99
C ASP A 187 -16.97 8.77 1.06
N GLY A 188 -17.60 8.94 -0.10
CA GLY A 188 -17.19 9.85 -1.16
C GLY A 188 -16.20 9.23 -2.14
N TRP A 189 -15.80 7.97 -1.97
CA TRP A 189 -14.89 7.28 -2.88
C TRP A 189 -15.60 6.51 -3.99
N HIS A 190 -14.91 6.38 -5.12
CA HIS A 190 -15.24 5.48 -6.22
C HIS A 190 -13.98 4.79 -6.76
N ASP A 191 -14.18 3.74 -7.54
CA ASP A 191 -13.16 3.08 -8.35
C ASP A 191 -13.74 2.69 -9.73
N ASP A 192 -12.91 2.14 -10.61
CA ASP A 192 -13.28 1.74 -11.97
C ASP A 192 -13.37 0.22 -12.19
N THR A 193 -13.53 -0.55 -11.10
CA THR A 193 -14.02 -1.93 -11.21
C THR A 193 -15.45 -1.95 -11.73
N SER A 194 -15.88 -3.04 -12.34
CA SER A 194 -17.25 -3.14 -12.84
C SER A 194 -17.66 -4.58 -13.09
N ASP A 195 -18.96 -4.77 -13.33
CA ASP A 195 -19.47 -6.04 -13.81
C ASP A 195 -20.76 -5.83 -14.60
N GLY A 196 -21.14 -6.84 -15.39
CA GLY A 196 -22.46 -6.86 -16.01
C GLY A 196 -22.65 -7.90 -17.11
N PRO A 197 -23.84 -7.88 -17.76
CA PRO A 197 -24.24 -8.90 -18.70
C PRO A 197 -23.53 -8.78 -20.05
N VAL A 198 -23.27 -9.94 -20.66
CA VAL A 198 -22.77 -10.10 -22.03
C VAL A 198 -23.78 -10.94 -22.80
N SER A 199 -24.27 -10.41 -23.92
CA SER A 199 -25.26 -11.07 -24.78
C SER A 199 -24.83 -11.01 -26.24
N ALA A 200 -25.40 -11.88 -27.07
CA ALA A 200 -25.08 -11.94 -28.49
C ALA A 200 -26.33 -12.26 -29.33
N LYS A 201 -26.43 -11.61 -30.49
CA LYS A 201 -27.35 -11.97 -31.57
C LYS A 201 -26.54 -12.58 -32.71
N VAL A 202 -26.97 -13.73 -33.18
CA VAL A 202 -26.27 -14.52 -34.20
C VAL A 202 -27.21 -14.73 -35.38
N LYS A 203 -26.79 -14.30 -36.57
CA LYS A 203 -27.55 -14.48 -37.82
C LYS A 203 -26.76 -15.35 -38.79
N LEU A 204 -27.30 -16.53 -39.10
CA LEU A 204 -26.72 -17.44 -40.07
C LEU A 204 -26.99 -16.99 -41.52
N PRO A 205 -26.18 -17.45 -42.50
CA PRO A 205 -26.37 -17.14 -43.92
C PRO A 205 -27.72 -17.59 -44.49
N ASP A 206 -28.34 -18.62 -43.92
CA ASP A 206 -29.65 -19.12 -44.31
C ASP A 206 -30.83 -18.29 -43.77
N GLY A 207 -30.53 -17.22 -43.02
CA GLY A 207 -31.50 -16.28 -42.48
C GLY A 207 -32.01 -16.62 -41.08
N ARG A 208 -31.63 -17.78 -40.49
CA ARG A 208 -31.96 -18.09 -39.09
C ARG A 208 -31.26 -17.12 -38.14
N GLU A 209 -31.99 -16.69 -37.11
CA GLU A 209 -31.50 -15.78 -36.08
C GLU A 209 -31.64 -16.43 -34.71
N PHE A 210 -30.57 -16.33 -33.92
CA PHE A 210 -30.51 -16.84 -32.56
C PHE A 210 -30.08 -15.72 -31.61
N VAL A 211 -30.67 -15.72 -30.42
CA VAL A 211 -30.23 -14.85 -29.31
C VAL A 211 -29.60 -15.76 -28.27
N ALA A 212 -28.33 -15.53 -27.98
CA ALA A 212 -27.66 -16.28 -26.93
C ALA A 212 -28.17 -15.82 -25.56
N GLU A 213 -28.39 -16.77 -24.66
CA GLU A 213 -28.69 -16.46 -23.27
C GLU A 213 -27.52 -15.67 -22.65
N PRO A 214 -27.80 -14.55 -21.94
CA PRO A 214 -26.75 -13.73 -21.36
C PRO A 214 -25.82 -14.52 -20.44
N VAL A 215 -24.54 -14.16 -20.51
CA VAL A 215 -23.49 -14.55 -19.57
C VAL A 215 -22.98 -13.30 -18.87
N ARG A 216 -21.92 -13.40 -18.05
CA ARG A 216 -21.45 -12.25 -17.27
C ARG A 216 -19.96 -11.99 -17.44
N VAL A 217 -19.56 -10.74 -17.27
CA VAL A 217 -18.15 -10.34 -17.16
C VAL A 217 -17.94 -9.61 -15.83
N LEU A 218 -16.80 -9.88 -15.18
CA LEU A 218 -16.33 -9.19 -13.98
C LEU A 218 -14.99 -8.52 -14.33
N CYS A 219 -14.92 -7.21 -14.11
CA CYS A 219 -13.74 -6.37 -14.28
C CYS A 219 -13.16 -6.05 -12.90
N VAL A 220 -12.11 -6.78 -12.51
CA VAL A 220 -11.65 -6.94 -11.12
C VAL A 220 -10.17 -6.59 -10.97
N PRO A 221 -9.64 -6.46 -9.74
CA PRO A 221 -8.22 -6.13 -9.52
C PRO A 221 -7.23 -7.04 -10.27
N PRO A 222 -6.00 -6.56 -10.53
CA PRO A 222 -4.92 -7.39 -11.07
C PRO A 222 -4.63 -8.60 -10.18
N LYS A 223 -4.09 -9.66 -10.80
CA LYS A 223 -3.55 -10.81 -10.08
C LYS A 223 -2.04 -10.82 -10.25
N TYR A 224 -1.30 -10.57 -9.17
CA TYR A 224 0.15 -10.43 -9.23
C TYR A 224 0.89 -11.77 -9.31
N THR A 225 0.22 -12.91 -9.16
CA THR A 225 0.83 -14.24 -9.32
C THR A 225 0.07 -15.09 -10.36
N PRO A 226 0.13 -14.72 -11.66
CA PRO A 226 -0.75 -15.27 -12.69
C PRO A 226 -0.65 -16.78 -12.88
N GLU A 227 0.48 -17.41 -12.51
CA GLU A 227 0.73 -18.85 -12.64
C GLU A 227 0.26 -19.70 -11.44
N LEU A 228 -0.12 -19.08 -10.32
CA LEU A 228 -0.45 -19.78 -9.08
C LEU A 228 -1.96 -19.76 -8.81
N GLU A 229 -2.45 -20.74 -8.06
CA GLU A 229 -3.89 -20.97 -7.82
C GLU A 229 -4.19 -21.03 -6.32
N ASN A 230 -5.36 -20.52 -5.93
CA ASN A 230 -5.82 -20.60 -4.55
C ASN A 230 -6.16 -22.05 -4.18
N ILE A 231 -5.96 -22.41 -2.91
CA ILE A 231 -6.33 -23.76 -2.43
C ILE A 231 -7.83 -24.04 -2.57
N VAL A 232 -8.66 -23.01 -2.40
CA VAL A 232 -10.08 -22.98 -2.75
C VAL A 232 -10.29 -21.88 -3.78
N THR A 233 -10.69 -22.27 -4.98
CA THR A 233 -10.92 -21.37 -6.12
C THR A 233 -12.39 -21.00 -6.25
N LEU A 234 -12.69 -19.92 -6.99
CA LEU A 234 -14.07 -19.54 -7.26
C LEU A 234 -14.82 -20.64 -8.04
N TYR A 235 -14.12 -21.39 -8.90
CA TYR A 235 -14.67 -22.57 -9.56
C TYR A 235 -15.13 -23.64 -8.54
N ASP A 236 -14.28 -23.98 -7.57
CA ASP A 236 -14.59 -24.98 -6.54
C ASP A 236 -15.84 -24.57 -5.72
N VAL A 237 -16.00 -23.27 -5.46
CA VAL A 237 -17.14 -22.71 -4.73
C VAL A 237 -18.43 -22.81 -5.53
N MET A 238 -18.41 -22.37 -6.79
CA MET A 238 -19.60 -22.34 -7.64
C MET A 238 -20.07 -23.74 -8.03
N GLU A 239 -19.15 -24.67 -8.22
CA GLU A 239 -19.48 -26.08 -8.47
C GLU A 239 -20.26 -26.67 -7.28
N TYR A 240 -19.75 -26.45 -6.07
CA TYR A 240 -20.38 -26.94 -4.84
C TYR A 240 -21.73 -26.27 -4.56
N ALA A 241 -21.86 -24.96 -4.81
CA ALA A 241 -23.11 -24.23 -4.57
C ALA A 241 -24.29 -24.79 -5.39
N TRP A 242 -24.02 -25.35 -6.57
CA TRP A 242 -25.07 -25.93 -7.41
C TRP A 242 -25.47 -27.34 -6.97
N ASP A 243 -24.51 -28.23 -6.79
CA ASP A 243 -24.74 -29.64 -6.46
C ASP A 243 -23.71 -30.18 -5.47
N GLU A 244 -24.11 -30.31 -4.21
CA GLU A 244 -23.26 -30.79 -3.12
C GLU A 244 -22.83 -32.26 -3.30
N ALA A 245 -23.58 -33.07 -4.06
CA ALA A 245 -23.35 -34.51 -4.21
C ALA A 245 -22.46 -34.85 -5.41
N VAL A 246 -22.52 -34.08 -6.50
CA VAL A 246 -21.72 -34.32 -7.73
C VAL A 246 -20.22 -34.06 -7.52
N ALA A 247 -19.86 -33.29 -6.50
CA ALA A 247 -18.49 -32.86 -6.29
C ALA A 247 -17.55 -33.96 -5.70
N VAL A 248 -18.07 -35.13 -5.29
CA VAL A 248 -17.23 -36.27 -4.86
C VAL A 248 -17.18 -37.32 -5.98
N PRO A 249 -16.01 -37.58 -6.59
CA PRO A 249 -15.90 -38.54 -7.68
C PRO A 249 -16.10 -39.99 -7.19
N ASP A 250 -16.85 -40.81 -7.95
CA ASP A 250 -17.08 -42.24 -7.67
C ASP A 250 -15.79 -43.04 -7.41
N LYS A 251 -14.70 -42.64 -8.08
CA LYS A 251 -13.34 -43.14 -7.84
C LYS A 251 -12.38 -41.98 -7.75
N VAL A 252 -11.72 -41.85 -6.61
CA VAL A 252 -10.65 -40.85 -6.42
C VAL A 252 -9.42 -41.28 -7.21
N SER A 253 -8.94 -40.42 -8.11
CA SER A 253 -7.66 -40.57 -8.81
C SER A 253 -6.62 -39.69 -8.13
N PHE A 254 -5.42 -40.22 -7.88
CA PHE A 254 -4.35 -39.38 -7.34
C PHE A 254 -4.03 -38.25 -8.31
N THR A 255 -3.86 -38.58 -9.58
CA THR A 255 -3.42 -37.63 -10.62
C THR A 255 -4.46 -36.54 -10.89
N ARG A 256 -5.75 -36.91 -10.96
CA ARG A 256 -6.83 -35.98 -11.32
C ARG A 256 -7.43 -35.22 -10.14
N HIS A 257 -7.44 -35.80 -8.94
CA HIS A 257 -8.20 -35.24 -7.81
C HIS A 257 -7.31 -34.84 -6.63
N VAL A 258 -6.28 -35.63 -6.27
CA VAL A 258 -5.42 -35.35 -5.11
C VAL A 258 -4.29 -34.38 -5.46
N TYR A 259 -3.58 -34.66 -6.54
CA TYR A 259 -2.41 -33.90 -6.97
C TYR A 259 -2.70 -32.40 -7.18
N PRO A 260 -3.82 -31.97 -7.81
CA PRO A 260 -4.11 -30.54 -7.95
C PRO A 260 -4.22 -29.81 -6.61
N ILE A 261 -4.81 -30.43 -5.58
CA ILE A 261 -4.90 -29.86 -4.23
C ILE A 261 -3.50 -29.68 -3.62
N LEU A 262 -2.64 -30.70 -3.75
CA LEU A 262 -1.26 -30.63 -3.26
C LEU A 262 -0.42 -29.60 -4.04
N LYS A 263 -0.59 -29.53 -5.36
CA LYS A 263 0.09 -28.58 -6.25
C LYS A 263 -0.23 -27.13 -5.86
N ARG A 264 -1.50 -26.81 -5.59
CA ARG A 264 -1.91 -25.46 -5.16
C ARG A 264 -1.18 -25.00 -3.89
N LEU A 265 -0.96 -25.91 -2.93
CA LEU A 265 -0.22 -25.61 -1.70
C LEU A 265 1.26 -25.27 -1.93
N SER A 266 1.87 -25.79 -3.00
CA SER A 266 3.30 -25.56 -3.30
C SER A 266 3.63 -24.13 -3.70
N GLY A 267 2.63 -23.31 -4.08
CA GLY A 267 2.81 -21.90 -4.42
C GLY A 267 2.92 -20.97 -3.21
N TYR A 268 2.17 -21.25 -2.14
CA TYR A 268 2.12 -20.41 -0.93
C TYR A 268 3.48 -20.09 -0.27
N PRO A 269 4.45 -21.02 -0.13
CA PRO A 269 5.76 -20.71 0.49
C PRO A 269 6.61 -19.72 -0.30
N TRP A 270 6.26 -19.41 -1.55
CA TRP A 270 6.90 -18.38 -2.35
C TRP A 270 6.37 -16.98 -2.07
N LEU A 271 5.21 -16.89 -1.43
CA LEU A 271 4.41 -15.68 -1.33
C LEU A 271 4.14 -15.27 0.13
N ASN A 272 4.44 -16.14 1.09
CA ASN A 272 4.08 -15.95 2.49
C ASN A 272 5.08 -16.67 3.43
N GLY A 273 5.68 -15.91 4.35
CA GLY A 273 6.66 -16.42 5.30
C GLY A 273 6.14 -17.46 6.30
N LEU A 274 4.85 -17.43 6.67
CA LEU A 274 4.25 -18.46 7.54
C LEU A 274 4.13 -19.79 6.81
N ALA A 275 3.69 -19.77 5.55
CA ALA A 275 3.62 -20.96 4.70
C ALA A 275 5.01 -21.55 4.46
N TYR A 276 6.04 -20.71 4.25
CA TYR A 276 7.42 -21.16 4.04
C TYR A 276 7.97 -22.01 5.20
N ARG A 277 7.59 -21.70 6.46
CA ARG A 277 8.03 -22.48 7.64
C ARG A 277 7.63 -23.95 7.59
N GLY A 278 6.46 -24.26 7.02
CA GLY A 278 5.89 -25.62 6.98
C GLY A 278 5.98 -26.29 5.60
N HIS A 279 5.83 -25.52 4.52
CA HIS A 279 5.68 -25.98 3.14
C HIS A 279 6.84 -25.59 2.22
N GLY A 280 7.87 -24.91 2.73
CA GLY A 280 9.08 -24.61 1.97
C GLY A 280 9.84 -25.87 1.54
N ALA A 281 10.78 -25.71 0.60
CA ALA A 281 11.63 -26.79 0.11
C ALA A 281 12.30 -27.56 1.27
N GLY A 282 12.33 -28.89 1.16
CA GLY A 282 12.91 -29.78 2.17
C GLY A 282 12.16 -29.85 3.51
N LYS A 283 11.05 -29.12 3.68
CA LYS A 283 10.21 -29.18 4.90
C LYS A 283 9.20 -30.33 4.82
N GLY A 284 8.62 -30.68 5.97
CA GLY A 284 7.64 -31.78 6.06
C GLY A 284 6.37 -31.59 5.22
N GLY A 285 6.04 -30.35 4.85
CA GLY A 285 4.92 -29.97 3.99
C GLY A 285 5.27 -29.74 2.51
N ASP A 286 6.50 -30.03 2.08
CA ASP A 286 6.89 -30.01 0.67
C ASP A 286 6.30 -31.24 -0.05
N PHE A 287 5.06 -31.12 -0.50
CA PHE A 287 4.30 -32.23 -1.07
C PHE A 287 4.60 -32.50 -2.55
N CYS A 288 5.28 -31.58 -3.23
CA CYS A 288 5.53 -31.66 -4.67
C CYS A 288 6.98 -32.05 -5.03
N SER A 289 7.87 -32.22 -4.05
CA SER A 289 9.16 -32.87 -4.30
C SER A 289 8.99 -34.30 -4.80
N ASP A 290 9.94 -34.79 -5.62
CA ASP A 290 9.93 -36.14 -6.18
C ASP A 290 9.78 -37.21 -5.09
N THR A 291 10.51 -37.04 -3.97
CA THR A 291 10.45 -37.94 -2.81
C THR A 291 9.06 -37.95 -2.16
N SER A 292 8.41 -36.78 -2.04
CA SER A 292 7.06 -36.70 -1.49
C SER A 292 6.03 -37.30 -2.44
N LEU A 293 6.07 -36.97 -3.73
CA LEU A 293 5.13 -37.50 -4.71
C LEU A 293 5.23 -39.03 -4.82
N ALA A 294 6.43 -39.60 -4.82
CA ALA A 294 6.63 -41.04 -4.82
C ALA A 294 5.98 -41.72 -3.59
N ALA A 295 6.04 -41.07 -2.41
CA ALA A 295 5.44 -41.59 -1.19
C ALA A 295 3.92 -41.38 -1.12
N LEU A 296 3.41 -40.25 -1.61
CA LEU A 296 2.01 -39.82 -1.48
C LEU A 296 1.10 -40.39 -2.58
N SER A 297 1.65 -40.73 -3.74
CA SER A 297 0.92 -41.26 -4.90
C SER A 297 0.61 -42.76 -4.85
N THR A 298 1.27 -43.51 -3.95
CA THR A 298 0.99 -44.93 -3.73
C THR A 298 -0.08 -45.12 -2.65
N ASN A 299 -0.93 -46.13 -2.82
CA ASN A 299 -1.91 -46.57 -1.81
C ASN A 299 -1.37 -47.68 -0.88
N SER A 300 -0.06 -47.99 -0.92
CA SER A 300 0.55 -49.01 -0.06
C SER A 300 0.39 -48.73 1.44
N GLU A 301 0.39 -49.80 2.26
CA GLU A 301 0.35 -49.72 3.73
C GLU A 301 1.51 -48.91 4.31
N LYS A 302 2.72 -49.02 3.72
CA LYS A 302 3.91 -48.28 4.17
C LYS A 302 3.72 -46.76 4.14
N SER A 303 2.96 -46.26 3.17
CA SER A 303 2.68 -44.82 3.02
C SER A 303 1.44 -44.35 3.78
N MET A 304 0.61 -45.27 4.28
CA MET A 304 -0.68 -44.94 4.91
C MET A 304 -0.53 -43.99 6.10
N ALA A 305 0.41 -44.26 7.01
CA ALA A 305 0.64 -43.42 8.18
C ALA A 305 1.00 -41.97 7.82
N ARG A 306 1.76 -41.76 6.74
CA ARG A 306 2.11 -40.42 6.25
C ARG A 306 0.88 -39.70 5.70
N ARG A 307 0.06 -40.36 4.86
CA ARG A 307 -1.17 -39.78 4.32
C ARG A 307 -2.17 -39.42 5.44
N GLN A 308 -2.34 -40.32 6.41
CA GLN A 308 -3.19 -40.10 7.58
C GLN A 308 -2.69 -38.96 8.47
N SER A 309 -1.38 -38.85 8.69
CA SER A 309 -0.80 -37.73 9.45
C SER A 309 -1.03 -36.38 8.77
N ILE A 310 -0.99 -36.32 7.43
CA ILE A 310 -1.27 -35.10 6.67
C ILE A 310 -2.76 -34.77 6.76
N PHE A 311 -3.63 -35.74 6.48
CA PHE A 311 -5.08 -35.56 6.55
C PHE A 311 -5.57 -35.18 7.95
N GLY A 312 -4.96 -35.71 9.01
CA GLY A 312 -5.29 -35.37 10.40
C GLY A 312 -5.01 -33.91 10.78
N ARG A 313 -4.38 -33.12 9.90
CA ARG A 313 -4.24 -31.67 10.04
C ARG A 313 -5.27 -30.89 9.22
N VAL A 314 -6.06 -31.52 8.35
CA VAL A 314 -7.04 -30.82 7.51
C VAL A 314 -8.30 -30.56 8.34
N ARG A 315 -8.75 -29.30 8.36
CA ARG A 315 -10.00 -28.93 9.05
C ARG A 315 -11.20 -29.56 8.34
N ASP A 316 -12.08 -30.21 9.10
CA ASP A 316 -13.27 -30.86 8.56
C ASP A 316 -14.36 -29.82 8.28
N PRO A 317 -14.71 -29.58 7.01
CA PRO A 317 -15.74 -28.60 6.65
C PRO A 317 -17.15 -29.03 7.02
N ASN A 318 -17.37 -30.32 7.32
CA ASN A 318 -18.69 -30.86 7.63
C ASN A 318 -19.06 -30.71 9.11
N LEU A 319 -18.13 -30.26 9.95
CA LEU A 319 -18.42 -30.01 11.36
C LEU A 319 -19.28 -28.74 11.51
N PRO A 320 -20.37 -28.81 12.28
CA PRO A 320 -21.12 -27.62 12.67
C PRO A 320 -20.19 -26.60 13.33
N LEU A 321 -20.31 -25.33 12.92
CA LEU A 321 -19.45 -24.22 13.38
C LEU A 321 -19.45 -24.04 14.90
N ASP A 322 -20.56 -24.36 15.56
CA ASP A 322 -20.76 -24.25 17.00
C ASP A 322 -20.26 -25.48 17.78
N SER A 323 -19.95 -26.59 17.11
CA SER A 323 -19.50 -27.83 17.72
C SER A 323 -18.10 -27.70 18.36
N GLN A 324 -17.88 -28.39 19.48
CA GLN A 324 -16.58 -28.40 20.14
C GLN A 324 -15.47 -28.92 19.20
N ALA A 325 -15.77 -29.93 18.39
CA ALA A 325 -14.81 -30.49 17.45
C ALA A 325 -14.35 -29.46 16.40
N ALA A 326 -15.23 -28.57 15.94
CA ALA A 326 -14.84 -27.48 15.03
C ALA A 326 -13.94 -26.47 15.75
N LYS A 327 -14.28 -26.10 16.99
CA LYS A 327 -13.50 -25.17 17.82
C LYS A 327 -12.10 -25.69 18.12
N ASP A 328 -11.97 -26.99 18.40
CA ASP A 328 -10.68 -27.65 18.63
C ASP A 328 -9.79 -27.63 17.37
N GLN A 329 -10.39 -27.51 16.19
CA GLN A 329 -9.68 -27.38 14.91
C GLN A 329 -9.41 -25.92 14.51
N ALA A 330 -9.94 -24.92 15.21
CA ALA A 330 -9.80 -23.51 14.89
C ALA A 330 -8.49 -22.92 15.48
N ASN A 331 -7.34 -23.31 14.94
CA ASN A 331 -6.02 -22.81 15.32
C ASN A 331 -4.98 -23.13 14.23
N PHE A 332 -3.76 -22.62 14.39
CA PHE A 332 -2.65 -22.78 13.43
C PHE A 332 -2.11 -24.22 13.28
N ARG A 333 -2.53 -25.17 14.11
CA ARG A 333 -2.17 -26.59 13.93
C ARG A 333 -2.85 -27.21 12.71
N PHE A 334 -4.03 -26.70 12.35
CA PHE A 334 -4.86 -27.21 11.27
C PHE A 334 -4.74 -26.38 9.99
N MET A 335 -4.97 -27.03 8.85
CA MET A 335 -4.83 -26.49 7.51
C MET A 335 -6.20 -26.35 6.80
N PRO A 336 -6.34 -25.35 5.92
CA PRO A 336 -5.38 -24.26 5.67
C PRO A 336 -5.24 -23.32 6.88
N ALA A 337 -4.02 -22.83 7.11
CA ALA A 337 -3.72 -21.81 8.12
C ALA A 337 -3.98 -20.40 7.56
N LEU A 338 -5.16 -20.22 6.98
CA LEU A 338 -5.63 -18.99 6.35
C LEU A 338 -6.90 -18.52 7.05
N ALA A 339 -7.15 -17.21 6.97
CA ALA A 339 -8.33 -16.56 7.52
C ALA A 339 -9.62 -17.09 6.90
N GLY A 340 -10.69 -17.09 7.71
CA GLY A 340 -12.06 -17.45 7.34
C GLY A 340 -12.93 -16.21 7.06
N ASP A 341 -14.23 -16.42 6.88
CA ASP A 341 -15.19 -15.39 6.44
C ASP A 341 -15.57 -14.35 7.52
N ASN A 342 -14.90 -14.35 8.68
CA ASN A 342 -15.30 -13.57 9.86
C ASN A 342 -14.16 -12.80 10.53
N ASN A 343 -13.40 -12.00 9.78
CA ASN A 343 -12.42 -11.03 10.31
C ASN A 343 -11.13 -11.63 10.91
N GLY A 344 -10.31 -12.28 10.07
CA GLY A 344 -8.98 -12.79 10.42
C GLY A 344 -9.01 -14.09 11.23
N PRO A 345 -7.88 -14.75 11.53
CA PRO A 345 -7.83 -15.96 12.35
C PRO A 345 -7.80 -15.68 13.87
N VAL A 346 -8.76 -16.23 14.62
CA VAL A 346 -8.78 -16.25 16.10
C VAL A 346 -8.94 -17.68 16.59
N GLU A 347 -8.12 -18.08 17.58
CA GLU A 347 -8.19 -19.43 18.13
C GLU A 347 -9.55 -19.74 18.77
N GLY A 348 -10.07 -20.93 18.48
CA GLY A 348 -11.34 -21.41 19.02
C GLY A 348 -12.60 -20.89 18.31
N ASP A 349 -12.48 -20.00 17.31
CA ASP A 349 -13.60 -19.53 16.48
C ASP A 349 -13.53 -20.13 15.06
N PRO A 350 -14.31 -21.17 14.72
CA PRO A 350 -14.24 -21.81 13.41
C PRO A 350 -14.68 -20.93 12.23
N THR A 351 -15.37 -19.81 12.47
CA THR A 351 -15.78 -18.87 11.41
C THR A 351 -14.61 -18.04 10.88
N GLN A 352 -13.53 -17.99 11.67
CA GLN A 352 -12.33 -17.21 11.43
C GLN A 352 -11.21 -17.98 10.73
N TRP A 353 -11.47 -19.24 10.35
CA TRP A 353 -10.50 -20.07 9.65
C TRP A 353 -11.04 -20.62 8.34
N LEU A 354 -10.20 -20.58 7.30
CA LEU A 354 -10.54 -21.17 6.02
C LEU A 354 -10.76 -22.68 6.17
N ARG A 355 -11.75 -23.18 5.43
CA ARG A 355 -12.05 -24.60 5.30
C ARG A 355 -12.08 -24.97 3.83
N LEU A 356 -11.49 -26.12 3.51
CA LEU A 356 -11.65 -26.74 2.20
C LEU A 356 -13.14 -26.99 1.91
N ARG A 357 -13.49 -27.24 0.65
CA ARG A 357 -14.85 -27.68 0.33
C ARG A 357 -15.09 -29.12 0.80
N PRO A 358 -16.34 -29.49 1.14
CA PRO A 358 -16.68 -30.87 1.50
C PRO A 358 -16.19 -31.91 0.48
N SER A 359 -16.24 -31.58 -0.81
CA SER A 359 -15.69 -32.40 -1.90
C SER A 359 -14.18 -32.60 -1.80
N GLN A 360 -13.41 -31.51 -1.69
CA GLN A 360 -11.96 -31.56 -1.49
C GLN A 360 -11.59 -32.37 -0.25
N TYR A 361 -12.34 -32.19 0.85
CA TYR A 361 -12.12 -32.96 2.07
C TYR A 361 -12.42 -34.45 1.90
N ALA A 362 -13.51 -34.82 1.23
CA ALA A 362 -13.85 -36.21 0.94
C ALA A 362 -12.79 -36.89 0.05
N ILE A 363 -12.28 -36.19 -0.97
CA ILE A 363 -11.16 -36.64 -1.81
C ILE A 363 -9.92 -36.94 -0.95
N LEU A 364 -9.53 -36.00 -0.08
CA LEU A 364 -8.37 -36.18 0.80
C LEU A 364 -8.59 -37.29 1.84
N LYS A 365 -9.83 -37.49 2.30
CA LYS A 365 -10.18 -38.57 3.23
C LYS A 365 -10.01 -39.94 2.58
N ALA A 366 -10.53 -40.14 1.36
CA ALA A 366 -10.37 -41.37 0.61
C ALA A 366 -8.88 -41.64 0.28
N TRP A 367 -8.14 -40.59 -0.10
CA TRP A 367 -6.70 -40.66 -0.30
C TRP A 367 -5.95 -41.12 0.96
N ALA A 368 -6.28 -40.54 2.13
CA ALA A 368 -5.69 -40.92 3.41
C ALA A 368 -5.98 -42.38 3.78
N ALA A 369 -7.19 -42.86 3.49
CA ALA A 369 -7.60 -44.25 3.68
C ALA A 369 -6.93 -45.25 2.70
N GLY A 370 -6.36 -44.76 1.60
CA GLY A 370 -5.84 -45.62 0.51
C GLY A 370 -6.89 -46.02 -0.53
N GLU A 371 -8.08 -45.43 -0.47
CA GLU A 371 -9.24 -45.69 -1.34
C GLU A 371 -9.17 -44.84 -2.62
N PHE A 372 -8.06 -44.92 -3.34
CA PHE A 372 -7.82 -44.14 -4.56
C PHE A 372 -7.03 -44.94 -5.60
N LEU A 373 -7.14 -44.50 -6.86
CA LEU A 373 -6.33 -45.00 -7.96
C LEU A 373 -4.92 -44.39 -7.87
N ALA A 374 -3.93 -45.23 -7.57
CA ALA A 374 -2.51 -44.87 -7.58
C ALA A 374 -1.98 -44.77 -9.02
N ASP A 375 -2.52 -43.80 -9.77
CA ASP A 375 -2.34 -43.65 -11.22
C ASP A 375 -1.28 -42.58 -11.61
N TRP A 376 -0.45 -42.17 -10.66
CA TRP A 376 0.57 -41.14 -10.88
C TRP A 376 1.64 -41.58 -11.88
N GLN A 377 1.72 -40.87 -13.00
CA GLN A 377 2.76 -41.03 -14.03
C GLN A 377 3.55 -39.74 -14.26
N GLY A 378 3.40 -38.77 -13.36
CA GLY A 378 3.86 -37.40 -13.51
C GLY A 378 2.70 -36.41 -13.71
N PRO A 379 2.98 -35.09 -13.67
CA PRO A 379 1.98 -34.07 -13.88
C PRO A 379 1.33 -34.25 -15.26
N PRO A 380 0.00 -34.30 -15.36
CA PRO A 380 -0.67 -34.46 -16.64
C PRO A 380 -0.41 -33.24 -17.54
N ALA A 381 -0.18 -33.48 -18.83
CA ALA A 381 -0.18 -32.40 -19.82
C ALA A 381 -1.60 -31.85 -19.93
N ALA A 382 -1.79 -30.58 -19.61
CA ALA A 382 -3.06 -29.91 -19.82
C ALA A 382 -3.23 -29.63 -21.32
N PRO A 383 -4.29 -30.11 -21.99
CA PRO A 383 -4.49 -29.84 -23.40
C PRO A 383 -4.81 -28.35 -23.62
N LEU A 384 -4.40 -27.82 -24.77
CA LEU A 384 -4.88 -26.52 -25.25
C LEU A 384 -6.35 -26.62 -25.66
N LEU A 385 -7.07 -25.50 -25.68
CA LEU A 385 -8.50 -25.46 -26.00
C LEU A 385 -8.82 -26.08 -27.37
N ASN A 386 -7.96 -25.88 -28.37
CA ASN A 386 -8.12 -26.43 -29.72
C ASN A 386 -7.81 -27.93 -29.82
N GLU A 387 -7.14 -28.51 -28.82
CA GLU A 387 -6.85 -29.94 -28.71
C GLU A 387 -7.98 -30.71 -28.01
N MET A 388 -8.88 -30.00 -27.32
CA MET A 388 -10.06 -30.58 -26.67
C MET A 388 -11.17 -30.88 -27.66
N ASP A 389 -11.99 -31.88 -27.33
CA ASP A 389 -13.23 -32.18 -28.04
C ASP A 389 -14.16 -30.97 -28.00
N LEU A 390 -14.83 -30.71 -29.13
CA LEU A 390 -15.64 -29.50 -29.31
C LEU A 390 -16.73 -29.35 -28.24
N SER A 391 -17.29 -30.47 -27.77
CA SER A 391 -18.29 -30.51 -26.70
C SER A 391 -17.77 -30.08 -25.32
N GLU A 392 -16.47 -30.17 -25.07
CA GLU A 392 -15.86 -29.88 -23.76
C GLU A 392 -15.40 -28.42 -23.65
N ARG A 393 -15.14 -27.76 -24.79
CA ARG A 393 -14.56 -26.41 -24.85
C ARG A 393 -15.34 -25.34 -24.07
N PRO A 394 -16.69 -25.27 -24.11
CA PRO A 394 -17.42 -24.24 -23.36
C PRO A 394 -17.22 -24.33 -21.84
N ALA A 395 -17.23 -25.54 -21.29
CA ALA A 395 -17.01 -25.78 -19.87
C ALA A 395 -15.55 -25.52 -19.49
N ALA A 396 -14.60 -25.94 -20.34
CA ALA A 396 -13.17 -25.69 -20.14
C ALA A 396 -12.83 -24.19 -20.07
N LEU A 397 -13.44 -23.36 -20.93
CA LEU A 397 -13.29 -21.89 -20.90
C LEU A 397 -13.79 -21.30 -19.58
N THR A 398 -14.96 -21.74 -19.11
CA THR A 398 -15.54 -21.28 -17.84
C THR A 398 -14.64 -21.65 -16.66
N ARG A 399 -14.13 -22.89 -16.66
CA ARG A 399 -13.18 -23.35 -15.64
C ARG A 399 -11.86 -22.58 -15.67
N ALA A 400 -11.29 -22.39 -16.86
CA ALA A 400 -10.04 -21.63 -17.04
C ALA A 400 -10.17 -20.17 -16.54
N ALA A 401 -11.35 -19.56 -16.70
CA ALA A 401 -11.61 -18.21 -16.20
C ALA A 401 -11.72 -18.15 -14.66
N LEU A 402 -12.31 -19.17 -14.03
CA LEU A 402 -12.68 -19.15 -12.60
C LEU A 402 -11.66 -19.80 -11.65
N GLU A 403 -10.88 -20.79 -12.09
CA GLU A 403 -9.83 -21.42 -11.27
C GLU A 403 -8.75 -20.44 -10.75
N PRO A 404 -8.35 -19.41 -11.52
CA PRO A 404 -7.40 -18.40 -11.02
C PRO A 404 -7.96 -17.51 -9.91
N CYS A 405 -9.28 -17.45 -9.70
CA CYS A 405 -9.96 -16.52 -8.79
C CYS A 405 -10.03 -17.05 -7.35
N VAL A 406 -10.16 -16.14 -6.39
CA VAL A 406 -10.28 -16.46 -4.96
C VAL A 406 -11.63 -17.10 -4.68
N GLY A 407 -11.64 -18.30 -4.07
CA GLY A 407 -12.84 -18.97 -3.57
C GLY A 407 -13.03 -18.88 -2.05
N GLY A 408 -12.17 -18.16 -1.36
CA GLY A 408 -12.28 -17.96 0.07
C GLY A 408 -10.97 -17.55 0.72
N ALA A 409 -10.99 -16.91 1.88
CA ALA A 409 -12.20 -16.43 2.57
C ALA A 409 -12.90 -15.26 1.85
N PHE A 410 -14.11 -14.93 2.27
CA PHE A 410 -14.90 -13.83 1.74
C PHE A 410 -15.09 -12.70 2.76
N TYR A 411 -14.05 -11.87 2.93
CA TYR A 411 -14.06 -10.70 3.80
C TYR A 411 -13.33 -9.48 3.18
N PRO A 412 -13.79 -8.94 2.04
CA PRO A 412 -14.89 -9.41 1.20
C PRO A 412 -14.47 -10.47 0.18
N GLY A 413 -13.17 -10.64 -0.09
CA GLY A 413 -12.64 -11.43 -1.21
C GLY A 413 -11.99 -10.50 -2.24
N ILE A 414 -11.58 -11.03 -3.40
CA ILE A 414 -10.92 -10.24 -4.46
C ILE A 414 -11.86 -9.99 -5.65
N GLU A 415 -12.27 -11.04 -6.35
CA GLU A 415 -13.11 -10.91 -7.55
C GLU A 415 -14.61 -10.90 -7.25
N MET A 416 -15.03 -11.71 -6.27
CA MET A 416 -16.41 -11.90 -5.84
C MET A 416 -16.40 -12.24 -4.34
N THR A 417 -17.55 -12.11 -3.68
CA THR A 417 -17.71 -12.41 -2.26
C THR A 417 -18.59 -13.64 -2.00
N TYR A 418 -18.98 -13.86 -0.75
CA TYR A 418 -19.77 -14.98 -0.24
C TYR A 418 -21.06 -15.28 -1.01
N ILE A 419 -21.55 -14.35 -1.84
CA ILE A 419 -22.68 -14.58 -2.75
C ILE A 419 -22.38 -15.68 -3.79
N ALA A 420 -21.11 -16.01 -4.04
CA ALA A 420 -20.73 -17.13 -4.90
C ALA A 420 -21.18 -18.50 -4.35
N GLU A 421 -21.44 -18.59 -3.04
CA GLU A 421 -21.97 -19.79 -2.40
C GLU A 421 -23.51 -19.86 -2.42
N ASP A 422 -24.19 -18.77 -2.79
CA ASP A 422 -25.65 -18.74 -2.78
C ASP A 422 -26.20 -19.34 -4.08
N LYS A 423 -26.75 -20.55 -3.97
CA LYS A 423 -27.41 -21.25 -5.09
C LYS A 423 -28.48 -20.40 -5.78
N ALA A 424 -29.13 -19.49 -5.05
CA ALA A 424 -30.13 -18.61 -5.64
C ALA A 424 -29.54 -17.71 -6.73
N MET A 425 -28.26 -17.40 -6.70
CA MET A 425 -27.59 -16.55 -7.70
C MET A 425 -27.49 -17.21 -9.08
N TYR A 426 -27.82 -18.50 -9.22
CA TYR A 426 -27.61 -19.29 -10.42
C TYR A 426 -28.91 -19.84 -11.00
N ILE A 427 -28.99 -19.96 -12.33
CA ILE A 427 -30.06 -20.67 -13.04
C ILE A 427 -29.65 -22.05 -13.55
N GLU A 428 -28.35 -22.28 -13.72
CA GLU A 428 -27.68 -23.55 -14.03
C GLU A 428 -26.24 -23.49 -13.47
N PRO A 429 -25.49 -24.60 -13.40
CA PRO A 429 -24.12 -24.57 -12.89
C PRO A 429 -23.29 -23.47 -13.58
N PHE A 430 -22.63 -22.63 -12.81
CA PHE A 430 -21.78 -21.53 -13.29
C PHE A 430 -22.51 -20.46 -14.15
N ARG A 431 -23.84 -20.44 -14.24
CA ARG A 431 -24.60 -19.38 -14.94
C ARG A 431 -25.41 -18.57 -13.96
N LEU A 432 -24.98 -17.32 -13.77
CA LEU A 432 -25.67 -16.35 -12.94
C LEU A 432 -27.04 -15.99 -13.52
N ARG A 433 -28.00 -15.63 -12.66
CA ARG A 433 -29.33 -15.21 -13.12
C ARG A 433 -29.24 -13.96 -14.01
N PRO A 434 -30.01 -13.89 -15.11
CA PRO A 434 -29.96 -12.77 -16.04
C PRO A 434 -30.62 -11.49 -15.50
N ASP A 435 -31.37 -11.57 -14.40
CA ASP A 435 -32.03 -10.43 -13.74
C ASP A 435 -31.12 -9.65 -12.78
N ILE A 436 -29.86 -10.07 -12.62
CA ILE A 436 -28.86 -9.34 -11.84
C ILE A 436 -28.34 -8.16 -12.67
N ASP A 437 -28.78 -6.95 -12.30
CA ASP A 437 -28.36 -5.69 -12.92
C ASP A 437 -26.84 -5.56 -13.06
N ALA A 438 -26.37 -4.82 -14.07
CA ALA A 438 -24.97 -4.44 -14.18
C ALA A 438 -24.50 -3.73 -12.88
N GLY A 439 -23.30 -4.07 -12.40
CA GLY A 439 -22.76 -3.65 -11.11
C GLY A 439 -23.23 -4.48 -9.90
N GLY A 440 -24.19 -5.40 -10.09
CA GLY A 440 -24.82 -6.16 -9.00
C GLY A 440 -23.97 -7.27 -8.36
N ILE A 441 -22.77 -7.55 -8.88
CA ILE A 441 -21.87 -8.57 -8.31
C ILE A 441 -20.72 -7.94 -7.53
N THR A 442 -20.04 -6.95 -8.10
CA THR A 442 -18.88 -6.27 -7.50
C THR A 442 -19.28 -5.18 -6.50
N CYS A 443 -20.57 -4.80 -6.42
CA CYS A 443 -21.05 -3.81 -5.47
C CYS A 443 -20.78 -4.17 -3.99
N TYR A 444 -20.66 -5.46 -3.68
CA TYR A 444 -20.33 -5.96 -2.35
C TYR A 444 -18.87 -5.71 -1.93
N MET A 445 -17.98 -5.50 -2.89
CA MET A 445 -16.55 -5.40 -2.63
C MET A 445 -16.19 -4.04 -2.03
N ALA A 446 -14.95 -3.92 -1.56
CA ALA A 446 -14.40 -2.68 -1.01
C ALA A 446 -14.46 -1.50 -1.99
N CYS A 447 -14.67 -0.30 -1.43
CA CYS A 447 -14.64 0.98 -2.14
C CYS A 447 -13.67 1.95 -1.42
N PRO A 448 -12.50 2.26 -2.01
CA PRO A 448 -11.95 1.67 -3.24
C PRO A 448 -11.34 0.27 -3.00
N TRP A 449 -11.18 -0.53 -4.05
CA TRP A 449 -10.60 -1.88 -3.94
C TRP A 449 -9.16 -1.90 -3.42
N GLN A 450 -8.37 -0.84 -3.64
CA GLN A 450 -6.96 -0.79 -3.23
C GLN A 450 -6.76 -0.81 -1.71
N ALA A 451 -7.69 -0.22 -0.95
CA ALA A 451 -7.62 -0.22 0.52
C ALA A 451 -7.67 -1.66 1.06
N ASP A 452 -8.67 -2.42 0.62
CA ASP A 452 -8.77 -3.86 0.88
C ASP A 452 -7.55 -4.62 0.38
N PHE A 453 -7.11 -4.37 -0.85
CA PHE A 453 -5.95 -5.05 -1.42
C PHE A 453 -4.66 -4.83 -0.62
N TYR A 454 -4.50 -3.68 0.05
CA TYR A 454 -3.40 -3.44 0.99
C TYR A 454 -3.58 -4.20 2.30
N GLU A 455 -4.77 -4.14 2.92
CA GLU A 455 -5.09 -4.76 4.21
C GLU A 455 -5.15 -6.29 4.15
N CYS A 456 -5.32 -6.87 2.97
CA CYS A 456 -5.40 -8.31 2.74
C CYS A 456 -4.05 -9.03 2.76
N ASN A 457 -3.32 -8.87 3.86
CA ASN A 457 -1.99 -9.45 4.08
C ASN A 457 -1.96 -10.52 5.19
N THR A 458 -0.83 -11.20 5.33
CA THR A 458 -0.47 -12.19 6.36
C THR A 458 -1.20 -13.53 6.30
N ALA A 459 -2.54 -13.54 6.35
CA ALA A 459 -3.34 -14.77 6.46
C ALA A 459 -4.47 -14.88 5.43
N TRP A 460 -4.59 -13.93 4.52
CA TRP A 460 -5.70 -13.86 3.55
C TRP A 460 -5.36 -14.54 2.22
N TRP A 461 -5.06 -13.76 1.16
CA TRP A 461 -4.97 -14.26 -0.22
C TRP A 461 -3.60 -14.01 -0.86
N PRO A 462 -2.51 -14.63 -0.35
CA PRO A 462 -1.15 -14.40 -0.86
C PRO A 462 -1.00 -14.70 -2.37
N ILE A 463 -1.86 -15.55 -2.93
CA ILE A 463 -1.90 -15.89 -4.37
C ILE A 463 -2.44 -14.73 -5.22
N ALA A 464 -3.42 -13.96 -4.74
CA ALA A 464 -3.89 -12.78 -5.48
C ALA A 464 -2.88 -11.63 -5.36
N ARG A 465 -2.40 -11.43 -4.13
CA ARG A 465 -1.49 -10.37 -3.67
C ARG A 465 -0.46 -10.97 -2.71
N PRO A 466 0.82 -11.09 -3.10
CA PRO A 466 1.85 -11.66 -2.23
C PRO A 466 2.03 -10.88 -0.91
N ASP A 467 2.48 -11.56 0.14
CA ASP A 467 2.96 -10.93 1.37
C ASP A 467 4.48 -10.71 1.28
N ASP A 468 5.21 -11.77 0.96
CA ASP A 468 6.67 -11.81 0.87
C ASP A 468 7.09 -12.36 -0.49
N VAL A 469 8.18 -11.85 -1.06
CA VAL A 469 8.66 -12.27 -2.39
C VAL A 469 10.17 -12.44 -2.44
N VAL A 470 10.63 -13.23 -3.41
CA VAL A 470 12.02 -13.22 -3.88
C VAL A 470 12.18 -12.11 -4.89
N THR A 471 13.10 -11.18 -4.66
CA THR A 471 13.37 -10.12 -5.64
C THR A 471 14.23 -10.63 -6.79
N GLU A 472 14.11 -9.99 -7.95
CA GLU A 472 15.00 -10.28 -9.10
C GLU A 472 16.48 -10.09 -8.75
N ALA A 473 16.81 -9.08 -7.93
CA ALA A 473 18.16 -8.84 -7.45
C ALA A 473 18.71 -10.00 -6.61
N GLU A 474 17.88 -10.57 -5.72
CA GLU A 474 18.25 -11.72 -4.91
C GLU A 474 18.39 -12.99 -5.76
N PHE A 475 17.45 -13.21 -6.68
CA PHE A 475 17.55 -14.31 -7.66
C PHE A 475 18.86 -14.23 -8.46
N ASP A 476 19.16 -13.05 -9.03
CA ASP A 476 20.37 -12.85 -9.82
C ASP A 476 21.64 -12.98 -8.97
N ARG A 477 21.62 -12.54 -7.71
CA ARG A 477 22.73 -12.76 -6.77
C ARG A 477 23.00 -14.24 -6.57
N VAL A 478 21.96 -15.02 -6.24
CA VAL A 478 22.07 -16.47 -6.03
C VAL A 478 22.50 -17.20 -7.32
N VAL A 479 22.00 -16.77 -8.48
CA VAL A 479 22.41 -17.31 -9.79
C VAL A 479 23.85 -16.98 -10.15
N ARG A 480 24.34 -15.77 -9.83
CA ARG A 480 25.75 -15.41 -10.02
C ARG A 480 26.68 -16.20 -9.12
N ASP A 481 26.26 -16.44 -7.88
CA ASP A 481 27.04 -17.17 -6.87
C ASP A 481 26.99 -18.71 -7.07
N ALA A 482 26.10 -19.21 -7.93
CA ALA A 482 25.96 -20.64 -8.21
C ALA A 482 27.15 -21.20 -9.02
N PRO A 483 27.63 -22.42 -8.69
CA PRO A 483 28.73 -23.05 -9.44
C PRO A 483 28.33 -23.31 -10.90
N ARG A 484 29.24 -23.00 -11.84
CA ARG A 484 29.09 -23.34 -13.26
C ARG A 484 30.16 -24.34 -13.69
N PRO A 485 29.88 -25.24 -14.66
CA PRO A 485 30.84 -26.24 -15.13
C PRO A 485 32.17 -25.67 -15.67
N ASP A 486 32.21 -24.38 -16.01
CA ASP A 486 33.30 -23.67 -16.66
C ASP A 486 33.95 -22.57 -15.80
N HIS A 487 33.54 -22.41 -14.53
CA HIS A 487 33.97 -21.28 -13.70
C HIS A 487 34.59 -21.74 -12.37
N ILE A 488 35.87 -21.41 -12.15
CA ILE A 488 36.49 -21.48 -10.82
C ILE A 488 35.80 -20.43 -9.94
N SER A 489 35.28 -20.85 -8.77
CA SER A 489 34.63 -19.95 -7.81
C SER A 489 35.58 -18.81 -7.44
N LEU A 490 35.05 -17.57 -7.45
CA LEU A 490 35.80 -16.36 -7.01
C LEU A 490 36.07 -16.35 -5.50
N HIS A 491 35.50 -17.31 -4.74
CA HIS A 491 35.66 -17.47 -3.31
C HIS A 491 36.01 -18.92 -2.92
N PRO A 492 37.24 -19.39 -3.20
CA PRO A 492 37.70 -20.74 -2.86
C PRO A 492 37.77 -20.99 -1.34
N GLU A 493 37.86 -19.94 -0.52
CA GLU A 493 37.82 -20.02 0.95
C GLU A 493 36.47 -20.45 1.53
N LYS A 494 35.38 -20.39 0.75
CA LYS A 494 34.03 -20.75 1.19
C LYS A 494 33.68 -22.23 0.96
N GLY A 495 34.66 -23.06 0.59
CA GLY A 495 34.47 -24.49 0.35
C GLY A 495 34.01 -24.80 -1.08
N ASP A 496 34.19 -26.05 -1.49
CA ASP A 496 33.76 -26.55 -2.79
C ASP A 496 32.23 -26.57 -2.86
N TRP A 497 31.67 -25.65 -3.63
CA TRP A 497 30.22 -25.44 -3.78
C TRP A 497 29.51 -26.53 -4.61
N SER A 498 30.22 -27.59 -5.03
CA SER A 498 29.79 -28.52 -6.08
C SER A 498 29.34 -29.93 -5.65
N VAL A 499 29.00 -30.20 -4.39
CA VAL A 499 28.96 -31.62 -3.92
C VAL A 499 27.70 -32.10 -3.17
N ASP A 500 26.58 -31.38 -3.13
CA ASP A 500 25.32 -31.98 -2.66
C ASP A 500 24.16 -31.87 -3.65
N PRO A 501 23.80 -32.96 -4.37
CA PRO A 501 22.58 -33.06 -5.17
C PRO A 501 21.28 -32.85 -4.36
N GLN A 502 21.35 -32.73 -3.03
CA GLN A 502 20.21 -32.48 -2.15
C GLN A 502 20.01 -30.99 -1.79
N GLU A 503 20.95 -30.08 -2.09
CA GLU A 503 20.72 -28.63 -1.87
C GLU A 503 19.92 -28.03 -3.05
N LEU A 504 18.64 -27.75 -2.82
CA LEU A 504 17.76 -27.10 -3.81
C LEU A 504 18.08 -25.62 -3.91
N MET A 505 17.98 -25.04 -5.12
CA MET A 505 18.18 -23.59 -5.29
C MET A 505 17.14 -22.79 -4.48
N ALA A 506 15.93 -23.34 -4.33
CA ALA A 506 14.89 -22.82 -3.47
C ALA A 506 15.32 -22.57 -2.01
N ASP A 507 16.23 -23.39 -1.44
CA ASP A 507 16.72 -23.20 -0.08
C ASP A 507 17.67 -21.99 0.04
N ARG A 508 18.37 -21.67 -1.04
CA ARG A 508 19.30 -20.53 -1.11
C ARG A 508 18.58 -19.20 -1.32
N LEU A 509 17.32 -19.23 -1.77
CA LEU A 509 16.45 -18.07 -1.91
C LEU A 509 15.68 -17.74 -0.62
N ALA A 510 16.18 -18.13 0.56
CA ALA A 510 15.49 -17.92 1.83
C ALA A 510 15.28 -16.44 2.21
N PHE A 511 16.06 -15.52 1.63
CA PHE A 511 15.85 -14.09 1.81
C PHE A 511 14.60 -13.64 1.05
N ARG A 512 13.65 -13.05 1.78
CA ARG A 512 12.40 -12.53 1.24
C ARG A 512 12.23 -11.08 1.64
N GLU A 513 11.62 -10.30 0.76
CA GLU A 513 11.25 -8.92 1.03
C GLU A 513 9.72 -8.77 1.03
N PRO A 514 9.16 -7.87 1.85
CA PRO A 514 7.74 -7.53 1.77
C PRO A 514 7.38 -7.06 0.35
N TRP A 515 6.30 -7.59 -0.20
CA TRP A 515 5.86 -7.22 -1.55
C TRP A 515 5.36 -5.77 -1.62
N ASP A 516 4.71 -5.30 -0.54
CA ASP A 516 4.15 -3.95 -0.37
C ASP A 516 5.18 -2.88 0.06
N ARG A 517 6.47 -3.22 0.09
CA ARG A 517 7.54 -2.28 0.46
C ARG A 517 7.49 -0.99 -0.34
N GLY A 518 7.60 0.15 0.36
CA GLY A 518 7.55 1.48 -0.26
C GLY A 518 6.16 2.11 -0.32
N LEU A 519 5.07 1.38 -0.09
CA LEU A 519 3.72 1.97 -0.10
C LEU A 519 3.48 2.92 1.08
N VAL A 520 4.04 2.64 2.26
CA VAL A 520 3.88 3.49 3.45
C VAL A 520 4.73 4.76 3.44
N ASN A 521 5.64 4.89 2.47
CA ASN A 521 6.53 6.05 2.34
C ASN A 521 5.92 7.17 1.47
N TYR A 522 4.66 7.02 1.06
CA TYR A 522 3.99 7.87 0.06
C TYR A 522 2.46 7.78 0.28
N PRO A 523 1.66 8.85 0.48
CA PRO A 523 1.90 10.31 0.50
C PRO A 523 1.69 11.00 1.88
N THR A 524 1.90 12.32 1.93
CA THR A 524 1.86 13.20 3.13
C THR A 524 0.49 13.42 3.77
N ASP A 525 -0.60 13.01 3.11
CA ASP A 525 -1.97 13.41 3.47
C ASP A 525 -2.84 12.22 3.96
N ALA A 526 -2.22 11.07 4.20
CA ALA A 526 -2.93 9.90 4.71
C ALA A 526 -3.43 10.14 6.15
N ALA A 527 -4.57 9.52 6.50
CA ALA A 527 -4.97 9.45 7.89
C ALA A 527 -4.00 8.51 8.66
N ASP A 528 -3.64 8.89 9.89
CA ASP A 528 -2.77 8.08 10.75
C ASP A 528 -3.18 6.59 10.74
N GLY A 529 -2.28 5.72 10.28
CA GLY A 529 -2.48 4.27 10.19
C GLY A 529 -3.11 3.74 8.89
N PHE A 530 -3.34 4.60 7.89
CA PHE A 530 -3.85 4.25 6.55
C PHE A 530 -2.90 4.71 5.43
N GLU A 531 -1.63 4.92 5.76
CA GLU A 531 -0.59 5.34 4.82
C GLU A 531 -0.45 4.32 3.69
N GLY A 532 -0.49 3.03 4.02
CA GLY A 532 -0.37 1.96 3.03
C GLY A 532 -1.60 1.78 2.14
N ASP A 533 -2.82 2.00 2.65
CA ASP A 533 -4.04 2.02 1.81
C ASP A 533 -3.97 3.15 0.77
N THR A 534 -3.54 4.33 1.24
CA THR A 534 -3.39 5.51 0.38
C THR A 534 -2.26 5.31 -0.61
N GLY A 535 -1.16 4.72 -0.17
CA GLY A 535 -0.05 4.29 -1.01
C GLY A 535 -0.48 3.29 -2.07
N MET A 536 -1.32 2.30 -1.74
CA MET A 536 -1.84 1.33 -2.70
C MET A 536 -2.73 1.98 -3.75
N VAL A 537 -3.57 2.96 -3.39
CA VAL A 537 -4.33 3.75 -4.37
C VAL A 537 -3.41 4.42 -5.38
N ALA A 538 -2.31 5.03 -4.91
CA ALA A 538 -1.40 5.79 -5.76
C ALA A 538 -0.43 4.92 -6.56
N LEU A 539 0.05 3.83 -5.97
CA LEU A 539 1.27 3.15 -6.41
C LEU A 539 1.09 1.68 -6.79
N TRP A 540 -0.13 1.12 -6.74
CA TRP A 540 -0.38 -0.30 -7.04
C TRP A 540 0.32 -0.76 -8.33
N SER A 541 0.22 0.03 -9.41
CA SER A 541 0.76 -0.36 -10.72
C SER A 541 2.29 -0.46 -10.77
N GLY A 542 3.00 0.11 -9.79
CA GLY A 542 4.45 0.01 -9.65
C GLY A 542 4.91 -1.31 -9.01
N LEU A 543 4.03 -2.05 -8.34
CA LEU A 543 4.37 -3.33 -7.69
C LEU A 543 4.72 -4.42 -8.71
N GLY A 544 5.60 -5.35 -8.35
CA GLY A 544 6.08 -6.39 -9.26
C GLY A 544 5.16 -7.60 -9.36
N PHE A 545 5.18 -8.27 -10.50
CA PHE A 545 4.50 -9.56 -10.72
C PHE A 545 5.42 -10.70 -10.30
N VAL A 546 4.88 -11.73 -9.65
CA VAL A 546 5.61 -12.95 -9.31
C VAL A 546 5.39 -13.99 -10.39
N VAL A 547 6.46 -14.30 -11.10
CA VAL A 547 6.46 -15.24 -12.23
C VAL A 547 7.45 -16.37 -11.98
N SER A 548 7.23 -17.51 -12.62
CA SER A 548 8.14 -18.63 -12.51
C SER A 548 9.37 -18.45 -13.41
N LYS A 549 10.57 -18.59 -12.84
CA LYS A 549 11.85 -18.61 -13.56
C LYS A 549 12.51 -19.99 -13.49
N PRO A 550 13.16 -20.45 -14.58
CA PRO A 550 13.99 -21.65 -14.52
C PRO A 550 15.24 -21.41 -13.67
N THR A 551 15.76 -22.46 -13.05
CA THR A 551 17.06 -22.39 -12.38
C THR A 551 18.20 -22.73 -13.35
N PRO A 552 19.43 -22.23 -13.14
CA PRO A 552 20.59 -22.60 -13.98
C PRO A 552 20.97 -24.08 -13.88
N VAL A 553 20.62 -24.73 -12.77
CA VAL A 553 20.99 -26.12 -12.45
C VAL A 553 19.95 -27.15 -12.88
N SER A 554 18.71 -26.72 -13.18
CA SER A 554 17.64 -27.61 -13.62
C SER A 554 16.62 -26.88 -14.49
N THR A 555 16.28 -27.50 -15.62
CA THR A 555 15.14 -27.07 -16.45
C THR A 555 13.78 -27.47 -15.87
N HIS A 556 13.77 -28.34 -14.84
CA HIS A 556 12.55 -28.87 -14.22
C HIS A 556 12.20 -28.14 -12.93
N GLU A 557 13.19 -27.66 -12.16
CA GLU A 557 12.96 -26.81 -10.98
C GLU A 557 12.59 -25.39 -11.45
N ARG A 558 11.42 -24.92 -11.02
CA ARG A 558 10.98 -23.54 -11.23
C ARG A 558 10.86 -22.84 -9.89
N VAL A 559 11.44 -21.65 -9.80
CA VAL A 559 11.33 -20.77 -8.63
C VAL A 559 10.45 -19.58 -8.97
N PHE A 560 9.82 -18.97 -7.98
CA PHE A 560 8.93 -17.82 -8.19
C PHE A 560 9.65 -16.54 -7.75
N VAL A 561 9.73 -15.58 -8.67
CA VAL A 561 10.53 -14.35 -8.52
C VAL A 561 9.67 -13.15 -8.90
N GLU A 562 9.75 -12.08 -8.11
CA GLU A 562 9.18 -10.79 -8.44
C GLU A 562 9.97 -10.15 -9.59
N THR A 563 9.25 -9.80 -10.65
CA THR A 563 9.76 -9.12 -11.84
C THR A 563 8.92 -7.88 -12.14
N GLU A 564 9.45 -6.99 -12.98
CA GLU A 564 8.72 -5.81 -13.48
C GLU A 564 8.29 -4.82 -12.38
N ARG A 565 8.86 -4.88 -11.17
CA ARG A 565 8.67 -3.84 -10.15
C ARG A 565 9.28 -2.54 -10.63
N ASP A 566 8.60 -1.41 -10.40
CA ASP A 566 9.22 -0.08 -10.55
C ASP A 566 10.39 0.01 -9.56
N PRO A 567 11.64 0.09 -10.04
CA PRO A 567 12.82 0.11 -9.17
C PRO A 567 12.85 1.32 -8.24
N TYR A 568 12.07 2.37 -8.54
CA TYR A 568 12.02 3.63 -7.80
C TYR A 568 10.75 3.77 -6.95
N LEU A 569 9.92 2.73 -6.88
CA LEU A 569 8.68 2.72 -6.12
C LEU A 569 8.90 3.03 -4.63
N GLY A 570 8.15 4.00 -4.09
CA GLY A 570 8.14 4.31 -2.66
C GLY A 570 9.48 4.86 -2.14
N MET A 571 10.32 5.37 -3.04
CA MET A 571 11.51 6.13 -2.68
C MET A 571 11.17 7.59 -2.40
N ASP A 572 11.97 8.20 -1.54
CA ASP A 572 11.86 9.60 -1.15
C ASP A 572 12.74 10.52 -2.03
N TYR A 573 12.58 11.82 -1.85
CA TYR A 573 13.33 12.84 -2.58
C TYR A 573 14.85 12.76 -2.33
N ARG A 574 15.30 12.23 -1.18
CA ARG A 574 16.73 12.03 -0.89
C ARG A 574 17.34 10.97 -1.79
N LYS A 575 16.67 9.83 -1.95
CA LYS A 575 17.12 8.78 -2.86
C LYS A 575 17.09 9.26 -4.31
N PHE A 576 16.04 9.97 -4.72
CA PHE A 576 15.99 10.55 -6.07
C PHE A 576 17.13 11.54 -6.32
N TYR A 577 17.48 12.36 -5.31
CA TYR A 577 18.64 13.24 -5.37
C TYR A 577 19.92 12.43 -5.59
N TYR A 578 20.15 11.36 -4.83
CA TYR A 578 21.32 10.47 -5.04
C TYR A 578 21.39 9.90 -6.46
N TYR A 579 20.27 9.44 -7.03
CA TYR A 579 20.24 8.92 -8.40
C TYR A 579 20.56 10.00 -9.44
N LEU A 580 20.00 11.20 -9.29
CA LEU A 580 20.28 12.32 -10.21
C LEU A 580 21.71 12.82 -10.11
N SER A 581 22.27 12.91 -8.90
CA SER A 581 23.67 13.27 -8.69
C SER A 581 24.65 12.23 -9.28
N ASN A 582 24.16 11.05 -9.68
CA ASN A 582 24.92 9.97 -10.32
C ASN A 582 24.22 9.47 -11.59
N ILE A 583 23.56 10.36 -12.35
CA ILE A 583 22.72 9.95 -13.50
C ILE A 583 23.50 9.16 -14.58
N ASP A 584 24.81 9.37 -14.66
CA ASP A 584 25.73 8.61 -15.52
C ASP A 584 25.76 7.11 -15.20
N LYS A 585 25.53 6.73 -13.94
CA LYS A 585 25.46 5.34 -13.47
C LYS A 585 24.05 4.77 -13.49
N TYR A 586 23.03 5.63 -13.54
CA TYR A 586 21.61 5.26 -13.45
C TYR A 586 20.80 5.87 -14.61
N PRO A 587 21.17 5.64 -15.89
CA PRO A 587 20.49 6.24 -17.03
C PRO A 587 19.01 5.83 -17.14
N ASP A 588 18.63 4.70 -16.52
CA ASP A 588 17.25 4.22 -16.41
C ASP A 588 16.38 5.07 -15.45
N PHE A 589 16.98 5.96 -14.65
CA PHE A 589 16.25 6.93 -13.82
C PHE A 589 15.72 8.13 -14.63
N LEU A 590 16.20 8.38 -15.85
CA LEU A 590 15.80 9.54 -16.67
C LEU A 590 14.28 9.68 -16.86
N PRO A 591 13.50 8.62 -17.15
CA PRO A 591 12.04 8.74 -17.22
C PRO A 591 11.43 9.27 -15.91
N LYS A 592 11.88 8.78 -14.76
CA LYS A 592 11.43 9.25 -13.44
C LYS A 592 11.87 10.70 -13.18
N ALA A 593 13.08 11.07 -13.58
CA ALA A 593 13.57 12.45 -13.49
C ALA A 593 12.65 13.42 -14.25
N ARG A 594 12.17 13.02 -15.45
CA ARG A 594 11.24 13.84 -16.23
C ARG A 594 9.88 14.00 -15.52
N GLU A 595 9.37 12.94 -14.91
CA GLU A 595 8.13 13.00 -14.10
C GLU A 595 8.28 13.96 -12.93
N ILE A 596 9.39 13.86 -12.18
CA ILE A 596 9.71 14.75 -11.05
C ILE A 596 9.76 16.21 -11.52
N ALA A 597 10.46 16.49 -12.62
CA ALA A 597 10.53 17.85 -13.18
C ALA A 597 9.13 18.39 -13.52
N GLN A 598 8.28 17.59 -14.17
CA GLN A 598 6.92 17.99 -14.52
C GLN A 598 6.06 18.21 -13.26
N GLU A 599 6.18 17.36 -12.24
CA GLU A 599 5.45 17.48 -10.96
C GLU A 599 5.74 18.83 -10.28
N PHE A 600 7.00 19.28 -10.26
CA PHE A 600 7.36 20.58 -9.72
C PHE A 600 6.77 21.74 -10.53
N LEU A 601 6.82 21.65 -11.86
CA LEU A 601 6.28 22.69 -12.75
C LEU A 601 4.74 22.79 -12.64
N ASP A 602 4.05 21.67 -12.56
CA ASP A 602 2.59 21.62 -12.40
C ASP A 602 2.16 22.22 -11.05
N ARG A 603 2.89 21.90 -9.97
CA ARG A 603 2.68 22.51 -8.65
C ARG A 603 2.91 24.02 -8.68
N ALA A 604 3.98 24.48 -9.31
CA ALA A 604 4.27 25.90 -9.46
C ALA A 604 3.17 26.65 -10.22
N TRP A 605 2.58 26.02 -11.25
CA TRP A 605 1.44 26.59 -11.96
C TRP A 605 0.17 26.64 -11.11
N LEU A 606 -0.14 25.55 -10.40
CA LEU A 606 -1.34 25.44 -9.56
C LEU A 606 -1.30 26.43 -8.38
N MET A 607 -0.13 26.60 -7.76
CA MET A 607 0.06 27.49 -6.61
C MET A 607 -0.32 28.94 -6.91
N GLN A 608 -0.09 29.41 -8.14
CA GLN A 608 -0.46 30.76 -8.57
C GLN A 608 -1.97 31.01 -8.60
N GLN A 609 -2.78 29.96 -8.54
CA GLN A 609 -4.23 30.02 -8.50
C GLN A 609 -4.78 30.10 -7.06
N SER A 610 -3.92 29.92 -6.05
CA SER A 610 -4.31 30.06 -4.65
C SER A 610 -4.76 31.50 -4.34
N PRO A 611 -5.86 31.69 -3.59
CA PRO A 611 -6.28 33.03 -3.14
C PRO A 611 -5.21 33.77 -2.33
N ASP A 612 -4.39 33.03 -1.57
CA ASP A 612 -3.39 33.60 -0.66
C ASP A 612 -2.01 33.82 -1.33
N PHE A 613 -1.89 33.55 -2.64
CA PHE A 613 -0.64 33.75 -3.37
C PHE A 613 -0.36 35.23 -3.64
N THR A 614 0.91 35.65 -3.51
CA THR A 614 1.33 37.04 -3.68
C THR A 614 1.03 37.56 -5.10
N ASP A 615 0.35 38.69 -5.21
CA ASP A 615 -0.07 39.28 -6.49
C ASP A 615 1.11 39.59 -7.42
N THR A 616 2.26 39.99 -6.88
CA THR A 616 3.50 40.22 -7.64
C THR A 616 4.12 38.96 -8.22
N LEU A 617 3.68 37.77 -7.80
CA LEU A 617 4.16 36.51 -8.32
C LEU A 617 3.12 35.80 -9.22
N ARG A 618 1.90 36.35 -9.33
CA ARG A 618 0.88 35.79 -10.23
C ARG A 618 1.23 36.01 -11.69
N PHE A 619 0.86 35.02 -12.52
CA PHE A 619 0.96 35.09 -13.97
C PHE A 619 0.32 36.37 -14.53
N PHE A 620 0.97 36.93 -15.56
CA PHE A 620 0.51 38.08 -16.33
C PHE A 620 0.89 37.90 -17.80
N GLU A 621 0.14 38.53 -18.71
CA GLU A 621 0.45 38.48 -20.13
C GLU A 621 1.75 39.22 -20.46
N TYR A 622 2.57 38.62 -21.31
CA TYR A 622 3.85 39.21 -21.69
C TYR A 622 3.66 40.43 -22.58
N SER A 623 4.33 41.51 -22.18
CA SER A 623 4.91 42.50 -23.07
C SER A 623 6.25 42.90 -22.44
N GLU A 624 7.23 43.30 -23.24
CA GLU A 624 8.54 43.73 -22.71
C GLU A 624 8.39 44.75 -21.57
N LYS A 625 7.52 45.76 -21.76
CA LYS A 625 7.22 46.76 -20.73
C LYS A 625 6.60 46.17 -19.46
N ALA A 626 5.65 45.23 -19.57
CA ALA A 626 5.03 44.61 -18.41
C ALA A 626 6.01 43.71 -17.66
N PHE A 627 6.88 43.01 -18.40
CA PHE A 627 7.93 42.17 -17.87
C PHE A 627 8.95 42.99 -17.09
N GLU A 628 9.48 44.08 -17.66
CA GLU A 628 10.41 44.97 -16.98
C GLU A 628 9.80 45.61 -15.74
N ALA A 629 8.57 46.13 -15.84
CA ALA A 629 7.87 46.72 -14.71
C ALA A 629 7.68 45.71 -13.56
N ARG A 630 7.42 44.44 -13.89
CA ARG A 630 7.29 43.39 -12.88
C ARG A 630 8.62 43.07 -12.20
N LEU A 631 9.70 42.97 -12.96
CA LEU A 631 11.03 42.73 -12.42
C LEU A 631 11.51 43.87 -11.52
N ASP A 632 11.26 45.13 -11.91
CA ASP A 632 11.57 46.31 -11.11
C ASP A 632 10.76 46.33 -9.80
N GLN A 633 9.48 45.94 -9.84
CA GLN A 633 8.65 45.83 -8.66
C GLN A 633 9.21 44.78 -7.68
N ILE A 634 9.51 43.57 -8.17
CA ILE A 634 10.10 42.50 -7.36
C ILE A 634 11.43 42.96 -6.73
N TYR A 635 12.31 43.57 -7.52
CA TYR A 635 13.60 44.06 -7.04
C TYR A 635 13.43 45.11 -5.94
N THR A 636 12.50 46.05 -6.13
CA THR A 636 12.21 47.12 -5.15
C THR A 636 11.69 46.53 -3.84
N GLU A 637 10.74 45.60 -3.89
CA GLU A 637 10.20 44.91 -2.71
C GLU A 637 11.30 44.19 -1.91
N LEU A 638 12.24 43.52 -2.61
CA LEU A 638 13.38 42.86 -1.97
C LEU A 638 14.34 43.88 -1.32
N VAL A 639 14.65 44.99 -1.99
CA VAL A 639 15.52 46.04 -1.43
C VAL A 639 14.89 46.65 -0.17
N GLU A 640 13.59 46.97 -0.21
CA GLU A 640 12.87 47.50 0.94
C GLU A 640 12.87 46.51 2.13
N ALA A 641 12.64 45.22 1.87
CA ALA A 641 12.70 44.18 2.89
C ALA A 641 14.12 44.05 3.50
N ASN A 642 15.16 44.17 2.68
CA ASN A 642 16.54 44.11 3.12
C ASN A 642 16.94 45.29 4.01
N ASP A 643 16.48 46.49 3.67
CA ASP A 643 16.74 47.70 4.45
C ASP A 643 16.06 47.64 5.82
N ALA A 644 14.89 47.00 5.89
CA ALA A 644 14.16 46.76 7.14
C ALA A 644 14.75 45.64 8.03
N TYR A 645 15.60 44.76 7.49
CA TYR A 645 16.15 43.63 8.25
C TYR A 645 17.32 44.02 9.16
N ASP A 646 17.20 43.66 10.44
CA ASP A 646 18.23 43.77 11.49
C ASP A 646 18.50 42.38 12.13
N PRO A 647 19.73 41.83 12.03
CA PRO A 647 20.06 40.55 12.64
C PRO A 647 19.96 40.54 14.17
N ALA A 648 19.98 41.70 14.83
CA ALA A 648 19.83 41.78 16.29
C ALA A 648 18.39 41.48 16.77
N THR A 649 17.40 41.55 15.88
CA THR A 649 15.98 41.30 16.19
C THR A 649 15.42 40.06 15.50
N ASP A 650 16.26 39.24 14.86
CA ASP A 650 15.85 38.02 14.16
C ASP A 650 15.28 36.98 15.16
N GLU A 651 13.99 36.68 15.04
CA GLU A 651 13.29 35.75 15.94
C GLU A 651 13.58 34.27 15.65
N VAL A 652 14.15 33.96 14.48
CA VAL A 652 14.46 32.58 14.05
C VAL A 652 15.92 32.25 14.36
N TYR A 653 16.85 33.07 13.88
CA TYR A 653 18.29 32.82 13.95
C TYR A 653 18.93 33.68 15.05
N ARG A 654 18.83 33.20 16.29
CA ARG A 654 19.16 33.94 17.50
C ARG A 654 20.60 33.72 17.95
N THR A 655 21.21 32.61 17.53
CA THR A 655 22.56 32.21 17.92
C THR A 655 23.43 31.87 16.71
N ARG A 656 24.76 31.87 16.91
CA ARG A 656 25.70 31.38 15.87
C ARG A 656 25.39 29.94 15.46
N GLU A 657 24.91 29.11 16.39
CA GLU A 657 24.55 27.71 16.09
C GLU A 657 23.32 27.60 15.20
N ASP A 658 22.33 28.47 15.37
CA ASP A 658 21.15 28.54 14.50
C ASP A 658 21.58 28.84 13.05
N VAL A 659 22.57 29.72 12.89
CA VAL A 659 23.14 30.04 11.57
C VAL A 659 23.96 28.88 11.00
N ARG A 660 24.75 28.19 11.83
CA ARG A 660 25.47 26.96 11.42
C ARG A 660 24.49 25.87 11.00
N TYR A 661 23.37 25.70 11.69
CA TYR A 661 22.30 24.78 11.30
C TYR A 661 21.72 25.15 9.93
N ARG A 662 21.47 26.44 9.68
CA ARG A 662 21.03 26.90 8.35
C ARG A 662 22.05 26.60 7.25
N ILE A 663 23.35 26.81 7.52
CA ILE A 663 24.43 26.47 6.59
C ILE A 663 24.41 24.97 6.27
N LEU A 664 24.29 24.13 7.29
CA LEU A 664 24.14 22.69 7.08
C LEU A 664 22.95 22.35 6.18
N GLN A 665 21.76 22.92 6.45
CA GLN A 665 20.55 22.60 5.68
C GLN A 665 20.60 23.07 4.21
N MET A 666 21.35 24.12 3.90
CA MET A 666 21.49 24.61 2.52
C MET A 666 22.53 23.85 1.70
N ALA A 667 23.31 22.95 2.31
CA ALA A 667 24.38 22.22 1.64
C ALA A 667 23.92 21.46 0.39
N PRO A 668 22.78 20.73 0.37
CA PRO A 668 22.34 20.01 -0.83
C PRO A 668 22.12 20.89 -2.06
N PHE A 669 21.71 22.15 -1.87
CA PHE A 669 21.55 23.12 -2.96
C PHE A 669 22.88 23.79 -3.32
N ASN A 670 23.53 24.45 -2.35
CA ASN A 670 24.72 25.26 -2.63
C ASN A 670 25.96 24.44 -3.03
N GLN A 671 25.99 23.13 -2.77
CA GLN A 671 27.06 22.26 -3.28
C GLN A 671 26.81 21.76 -4.71
N ASN A 672 25.63 22.01 -5.29
CA ASN A 672 25.28 21.78 -6.68
C ASN A 672 25.04 23.08 -7.47
N ASP A 673 25.57 24.20 -6.98
CA ASP A 673 25.40 25.49 -7.64
C ASP A 673 25.85 25.45 -9.11
N GLY A 674 25.05 26.07 -9.98
CA GLY A 674 25.16 26.00 -11.43
C GLY A 674 24.65 24.71 -12.10
N ALA A 675 24.24 23.67 -11.36
CA ALA A 675 23.88 22.39 -11.95
C ALA A 675 22.64 22.45 -12.88
N TRP A 676 21.71 23.38 -12.65
CA TRP A 676 20.45 23.47 -13.43
C TRP A 676 20.68 23.76 -14.93
N ILE A 677 21.80 24.42 -15.29
CA ILE A 677 22.14 24.82 -16.66
C ILE A 677 23.43 24.18 -17.20
N HIS A 678 24.03 23.23 -16.49
CA HIS A 678 25.30 22.60 -16.93
C HIS A 678 25.25 21.94 -18.31
N SER A 679 24.05 21.54 -18.77
CA SER A 679 23.80 20.91 -20.07
C SER A 679 23.06 21.81 -21.07
N ILE A 680 22.98 23.12 -20.80
CA ILE A 680 22.20 24.07 -21.63
C ILE A 680 22.79 24.28 -23.02
N THR A 681 24.10 24.06 -23.17
CA THR A 681 24.88 24.31 -24.39
C THR A 681 24.92 23.05 -25.26
N PRO A 682 24.46 23.08 -26.53
CA PRO A 682 24.52 21.92 -27.41
C PRO A 682 25.96 21.69 -27.93
N PRO A 683 26.32 20.46 -28.35
CA PRO A 683 27.55 20.24 -29.09
C PRO A 683 27.45 20.87 -30.49
N GLY A 684 27.88 22.13 -30.63
CA GLY A 684 27.79 22.86 -31.90
C GLY A 684 27.81 24.38 -31.76
N PRO A 685 27.43 25.12 -32.82
CA PRO A 685 27.30 26.57 -32.78
C PRO A 685 26.29 27.03 -31.72
N LEU A 686 26.60 28.14 -31.06
CA LEU A 686 25.75 28.77 -30.05
C LEU A 686 25.01 29.97 -30.63
N ASP A 687 23.78 30.18 -30.17
CA ASP A 687 23.08 31.45 -30.37
C ASP A 687 23.27 32.39 -29.16
N GLU A 688 22.74 33.60 -29.26
CA GLU A 688 22.90 34.63 -28.23
C GLU A 688 22.26 34.24 -26.88
N VAL A 689 21.19 33.44 -26.90
CA VAL A 689 20.52 32.97 -25.67
C VAL A 689 21.39 31.93 -24.98
N ASP A 690 21.86 30.93 -25.74
CA ASP A 690 22.76 29.89 -25.21
C ASP A 690 24.09 30.48 -24.73
N ALA A 691 24.59 31.54 -25.36
CA ALA A 691 25.79 32.25 -24.93
C ALA A 691 25.61 32.94 -23.56
N CYS A 692 24.48 33.62 -23.33
CA CYS A 692 24.18 34.22 -22.03
C CYS A 692 24.17 33.17 -20.91
N LEU A 693 23.50 32.03 -21.13
CA LEU A 693 23.40 30.96 -20.13
C LEU A 693 24.73 30.23 -19.92
N PHE A 694 25.52 30.04 -20.98
CA PHE A 694 26.86 29.46 -20.85
C PHE A 694 27.79 30.33 -20.01
N GLU A 695 27.76 31.65 -20.19
CA GLU A 695 28.58 32.55 -19.38
C GLU A 695 28.22 32.48 -17.89
N ILE A 696 26.92 32.43 -17.57
CA ILE A 696 26.44 32.24 -16.19
C ILE A 696 27.00 30.92 -15.64
N TRP A 697 26.72 29.80 -16.31
CA TRP A 697 27.22 28.48 -15.86
C TRP A 697 28.75 28.42 -15.72
N SER A 698 29.48 29.04 -16.66
CA SER A 698 30.94 29.06 -16.62
C SER A 698 31.46 29.78 -15.39
N ASP A 699 30.82 30.87 -14.96
CA ASP A 699 31.19 31.60 -13.75
C ASP A 699 30.85 30.79 -12.48
N GLU A 700 29.69 30.12 -12.44
CA GLU A 700 29.28 29.21 -11.35
C GLU A 700 30.31 28.09 -11.13
N ALA A 701 30.74 27.46 -12.23
CA ALA A 701 31.76 26.42 -12.25
C ALA A 701 33.17 26.95 -11.91
N GLY A 702 33.36 28.27 -11.76
CA GLY A 702 34.61 28.93 -11.41
C GLY A 702 35.51 29.25 -12.60
N ASN A 703 35.02 29.10 -13.84
CA ASN A 703 35.71 29.42 -15.09
C ASN A 703 37.13 28.82 -15.18
N GLY A 704 37.26 27.56 -14.78
CA GLY A 704 38.52 26.82 -14.74
C GLY A 704 39.41 27.09 -13.52
N ASN A 705 39.00 27.98 -12.60
CA ASN A 705 39.66 28.20 -11.32
C ASN A 705 38.87 27.56 -10.17
N VAL A 706 39.45 26.51 -9.58
CA VAL A 706 38.84 25.74 -8.47
C VAL A 706 38.45 26.63 -7.28
N ALA A 707 39.24 27.68 -7.00
CA ALA A 707 38.98 28.61 -5.89
C ALA A 707 37.80 29.56 -6.15
N HIS A 708 37.31 29.64 -7.39
CA HIS A 708 36.15 30.45 -7.76
C HIS A 708 34.88 29.62 -7.96
N SER A 709 34.98 28.28 -7.88
CA SER A 709 33.80 27.42 -7.98
C SER A 709 32.88 27.68 -6.80
N HIS A 710 31.61 27.95 -7.09
CA HIS A 710 30.61 28.32 -6.08
C HIS A 710 30.39 27.17 -5.09
N CYS A 711 30.30 25.93 -5.60
CA CYS A 711 30.26 24.71 -4.78
C CYS A 711 31.45 24.59 -3.80
N ASN A 712 32.66 24.91 -4.26
CA ASN A 712 33.87 24.80 -3.42
C ASN A 712 33.94 25.91 -2.38
N LEU A 713 33.57 27.14 -2.73
CA LEU A 713 33.47 28.26 -1.81
C LEU A 713 32.47 27.97 -0.68
N TYR A 714 31.34 27.34 -1.01
CA TYR A 714 30.39 26.88 0.00
C TYR A 714 30.98 25.76 0.88
N GLY A 715 31.68 24.81 0.26
CA GLY A 715 32.41 23.76 0.98
C GLY A 715 33.45 24.32 1.95
N ASP A 716 34.14 25.40 1.60
CA ASP A 716 35.09 26.09 2.46
C ASP A 716 34.40 26.79 3.63
N LEU A 717 33.27 27.49 3.39
CA LEU A 717 32.43 28.04 4.46
C LEU A 717 32.00 26.96 5.46
N MET A 718 31.54 25.80 4.98
CA MET A 718 31.17 24.68 5.85
C MET A 718 32.35 24.19 6.70
N ARG A 719 33.53 23.99 6.09
CA ARG A 719 34.73 23.53 6.81
C ARG A 719 35.19 24.54 7.87
N GLN A 720 35.13 25.83 7.58
CA GLN A 720 35.45 26.91 8.54
C GLN A 720 34.53 26.86 9.77
N GLU A 721 33.25 26.54 9.56
CA GLU A 721 32.26 26.36 10.62
C GLU A 721 32.23 24.93 11.20
N GLY A 722 33.22 24.09 10.86
CA GLY A 722 33.37 22.73 11.39
C GLY A 722 32.29 21.74 10.93
N ILE A 723 31.62 22.02 9.81
CA ILE A 723 30.61 21.15 9.22
C ILE A 723 31.29 20.23 8.19
N TYR A 724 31.19 18.92 8.43
CA TYR A 724 31.72 17.89 7.55
C TYR A 724 30.60 16.92 7.15
N LEU A 725 30.32 16.87 5.86
CA LEU A 725 29.38 15.94 5.24
C LEU A 725 30.15 14.95 4.34
N PRO A 726 29.58 13.78 4.04
CA PRO A 726 30.11 12.87 3.01
C PRO A 726 30.17 13.53 1.62
N ASP A 727 30.69 12.82 0.61
CA ASP A 727 30.63 13.30 -0.79
C ASP A 727 29.15 13.55 -1.18
N PRO A 728 28.78 14.72 -1.75
CA PRO A 728 27.41 15.05 -2.14
C PRO A 728 26.72 14.05 -3.07
N ARG A 729 27.49 13.23 -3.79
CA ARG A 729 27.00 12.17 -4.69
C ARG A 729 26.90 10.82 -3.99
N SER A 730 27.19 10.73 -2.69
CA SER A 730 27.12 9.47 -1.95
C SER A 730 25.74 9.27 -1.31
N LEU A 731 25.31 8.01 -1.18
CA LEU A 731 24.07 7.70 -0.47
C LEU A 731 24.15 8.12 1.02
N ALA A 732 25.34 8.06 1.61
CA ALA A 732 25.58 8.52 2.98
C ALA A 732 25.30 10.02 3.17
N TYR A 733 25.53 10.84 2.14
CA TYR A 733 25.17 12.26 2.16
C TYR A 733 23.65 12.44 2.11
N ALA A 734 23.01 11.80 1.13
CA ALA A 734 21.56 11.89 0.96
C ALA A 734 20.80 11.39 2.21
N GLN A 735 21.34 10.38 2.89
CA GLN A 735 20.77 9.78 4.10
C GLN A 735 21.33 10.35 5.42
N ASP A 736 22.09 11.46 5.38
CA ASP A 736 22.59 12.08 6.61
C ASP A 736 21.40 12.57 7.46
N PRO A 737 21.24 12.07 8.70
CA PRO A 737 20.08 12.37 9.54
C PRO A 737 20.07 13.81 10.04
N ARG A 738 21.19 14.56 9.89
CA ARG A 738 21.27 15.96 10.30
C ARG A 738 20.64 16.89 9.27
N LEU A 739 20.43 16.45 8.03
CA LEU A 739 19.72 17.20 7.00
C LEU A 739 18.21 16.97 7.13
N LEU A 740 17.39 17.96 6.83
CA LEU A 740 15.94 17.86 6.71
C LEU A 740 15.55 17.26 5.36
N ASP A 741 14.41 16.57 5.28
CA ASP A 741 13.92 16.02 4.00
C ASP A 741 13.67 17.14 2.98
N THR A 742 13.18 18.28 3.46
CA THR A 742 12.89 19.46 2.63
C THR A 742 14.15 20.19 2.16
N ALA A 743 15.33 19.84 2.67
CA ALA A 743 16.61 20.32 2.15
C ALA A 743 16.90 19.80 0.74
N PHE A 744 16.28 18.68 0.35
CA PHE A 744 16.49 18.04 -0.95
C PHE A 744 15.49 18.47 -2.02
N THR A 745 14.44 19.22 -1.68
CA THR A 745 13.35 19.55 -2.61
C THR A 745 13.82 20.37 -3.82
N VAL A 746 14.47 21.51 -3.57
CA VAL A 746 14.98 22.41 -4.64
C VAL A 746 16.14 21.78 -5.43
N PRO A 747 17.18 21.21 -4.80
CA PRO A 747 18.26 20.59 -5.58
C PRO A 747 17.81 19.34 -6.34
N LEU A 748 16.78 18.62 -5.88
CA LEU A 748 16.18 17.56 -6.69
C LEU A 748 15.54 18.13 -7.96
N MET A 749 14.75 19.19 -7.83
CA MET A 749 14.08 19.86 -8.95
C MET A 749 15.10 20.36 -9.98
N GLU A 750 16.17 21.02 -9.52
CA GLU A 750 17.18 21.60 -10.41
C GLU A 750 17.91 20.51 -11.21
N LEU A 751 18.32 19.42 -10.55
CA LEU A 751 19.01 18.32 -11.19
C LEU A 751 18.09 17.60 -12.19
N ALA A 752 16.80 17.52 -11.89
CA ALA A 752 15.80 16.89 -12.76
C ALA A 752 15.56 17.72 -14.03
N LEU A 753 15.38 19.04 -13.90
CA LEU A 753 15.24 19.97 -15.03
C LEU A 753 16.49 19.96 -15.91
N ALA A 754 17.67 19.93 -15.29
CA ALA A 754 18.96 19.94 -15.98
C ALA A 754 19.17 18.75 -16.94
N GLN A 755 18.46 17.63 -16.73
CA GLN A 755 18.55 16.47 -17.62
C GLN A 755 17.84 16.68 -18.96
N PHE A 756 16.90 17.63 -19.04
CA PHE A 756 16.07 17.84 -20.23
C PHE A 756 16.07 19.30 -20.70
N PRO A 757 17.24 19.90 -20.95
CA PRO A 757 17.36 21.33 -21.24
C PRO A 757 16.64 21.76 -22.50
N ARG A 758 16.38 20.85 -23.45
CA ARG A 758 15.59 21.13 -24.66
C ARG A 758 14.10 20.98 -24.46
N LEU A 759 13.69 20.08 -23.57
CA LEU A 759 12.27 19.91 -23.25
C LEU A 759 11.79 21.08 -22.39
N PHE A 760 12.57 21.45 -21.36
CA PHE A 760 12.23 22.47 -20.36
C PHE A 760 12.99 23.80 -20.57
N TYR A 761 13.38 24.11 -21.81
CA TYR A 761 14.19 25.31 -22.11
C TYR A 761 13.55 26.63 -21.62
N PRO A 762 12.24 26.90 -21.88
CA PRO A 762 11.59 28.10 -21.36
C PRO A 762 11.57 28.14 -19.82
N GLU A 763 11.29 27.01 -19.17
CA GLU A 763 11.27 26.91 -17.71
C GLU A 763 12.66 27.18 -17.12
N LEU A 764 13.73 26.68 -17.75
CA LEU A 764 15.11 26.95 -17.32
C LEU A 764 15.51 28.42 -17.47
N LEU A 765 15.02 29.12 -18.50
CA LEU A 765 15.19 30.57 -18.61
C LEU A 765 14.52 31.31 -17.45
N GLY A 766 13.30 30.90 -17.09
CA GLY A 766 12.59 31.45 -15.95
C GLY A 766 13.25 31.16 -14.61
N PHE A 767 13.68 29.91 -14.42
CA PHE A 767 14.42 29.46 -13.24
C PHE A 767 15.67 30.31 -13.05
N THR A 768 16.49 30.40 -14.10
CA THR A 768 17.72 31.21 -14.11
C THR A 768 17.39 32.66 -13.80
N LEU A 769 16.40 33.24 -14.48
CA LEU A 769 16.00 34.62 -14.21
C LEU A 769 15.61 34.85 -12.75
N GLN A 770 14.87 33.94 -12.11
CA GLN A 770 14.51 34.12 -10.70
C GLN A 770 15.77 34.18 -9.85
N LEU A 771 16.64 33.17 -9.97
CA LEU A 771 17.81 33.00 -9.12
C LEU A 771 18.72 34.22 -9.21
N GLU A 772 19.04 34.62 -10.44
CA GLU A 772 19.96 35.72 -10.70
C GLU A 772 19.35 37.08 -10.34
N TRP A 773 18.09 37.32 -10.71
CA TRP A 773 17.45 38.62 -10.47
C TRP A 773 17.15 38.86 -8.98
N SER A 774 16.83 37.80 -8.25
CA SER A 774 16.43 37.87 -6.84
C SER A 774 17.60 37.79 -5.87
N VAL A 775 18.85 37.73 -6.35
CA VAL A 775 20.08 37.61 -5.55
C VAL A 775 20.16 38.62 -4.40
N VAL A 776 19.57 39.81 -4.57
CA VAL A 776 19.57 40.86 -3.55
C VAL A 776 18.91 40.40 -2.25
N ALA A 777 18.01 39.41 -2.31
CA ALA A 777 17.41 38.73 -1.16
C ALA A 777 18.42 37.99 -0.25
N LEU A 778 19.69 37.84 -0.65
CA LEU A 778 20.75 37.26 0.16
C LEU A 778 21.37 38.26 1.16
N LYS A 779 21.14 39.57 1.01
CA LYS A 779 21.67 40.60 1.93
C LYS A 779 21.34 40.37 3.42
N PRO A 780 20.15 39.89 3.82
CA PRO A 780 19.85 39.53 5.20
C PRO A 780 20.76 38.41 5.72
N MET A 781 21.08 37.41 4.87
CA MET A 781 22.02 36.35 5.22
C MET A 781 23.44 36.90 5.42
N ILE A 782 23.90 37.83 4.57
CA ILE A 782 25.20 38.51 4.73
C ILE A 782 25.27 39.26 6.07
N LYS A 783 24.25 40.08 6.37
CA LYS A 783 24.14 40.81 7.65
C LYS A 783 24.17 39.85 8.85
N ARG A 784 23.45 38.73 8.74
CA ARG A 784 23.40 37.69 9.78
C ARG A 784 24.76 37.02 10.01
N LEU A 785 25.45 36.61 8.95
CA LEU A 785 26.78 35.99 9.07
C LEU A 785 27.80 36.93 9.69
N GLN A 786 27.83 38.19 9.25
CA GLN A 786 28.70 39.23 9.82
C GLN A 786 28.42 39.46 11.30
N TYR A 787 27.14 39.51 11.70
CA TYR A 787 26.73 39.71 13.08
C TYR A 787 27.26 38.61 14.02
N PHE A 788 27.24 37.34 13.58
CA PHE A 788 27.74 36.20 14.35
C PHE A 788 29.24 35.88 14.11
N GLY A 789 29.96 36.72 13.35
CA GLY A 789 31.38 36.55 13.09
C GLY A 789 31.71 35.37 12.17
N ILE A 790 30.79 34.99 11.28
CA ILE A 790 30.99 33.97 10.25
C ILE A 790 31.36 34.67 8.93
N ASP A 791 32.27 34.09 8.15
CA ASP A 791 32.69 34.62 6.85
C ASP A 791 31.52 34.68 5.85
N PRO A 792 31.11 35.87 5.36
CA PRO A 792 30.02 36.01 4.41
C PRO A 792 30.47 35.88 2.94
N HIS A 793 31.74 35.58 2.65
CA HIS A 793 32.33 35.71 1.32
C HIS A 793 31.51 35.06 0.19
N PHE A 794 31.03 33.82 0.40
CA PHE A 794 30.18 33.11 -0.57
C PHE A 794 28.96 33.94 -1.01
N TYR A 795 28.19 34.49 -0.07
CA TYR A 795 26.99 35.26 -0.36
C TYR A 795 27.29 36.68 -0.87
N VAL A 796 28.39 37.29 -0.40
CA VAL A 796 28.84 38.60 -0.90
C VAL A 796 29.23 38.51 -2.37
N LEU A 797 29.87 37.40 -2.77
CA LEU A 797 30.27 37.14 -4.15
C LEU A 797 29.04 37.10 -5.08
N HIS A 798 28.03 36.28 -4.76
CA HIS A 798 26.77 36.17 -5.51
C HIS A 798 26.11 37.54 -5.73
N VAL A 799 25.87 38.31 -4.66
CA VAL A 799 25.26 39.65 -4.78
C VAL A 799 26.05 40.58 -5.71
N GLY A 800 27.36 40.39 -5.82
CA GLY A 800 28.21 41.12 -6.75
C GLY A 800 28.08 40.62 -8.19
N ILE A 801 28.20 39.31 -8.42
CA ILE A 801 28.20 38.68 -9.75
C ILE A 801 26.81 38.78 -10.41
N ASP A 802 25.73 38.63 -9.63
CA ASP A 802 24.39 38.40 -10.19
C ASP A 802 23.59 39.71 -10.33
N ASN A 803 24.23 40.85 -10.11
CA ASN A 803 23.58 42.15 -10.07
C ASN A 803 22.71 42.46 -11.32
N ALA A 804 21.58 43.12 -11.09
CA ALA A 804 20.60 43.46 -12.12
C ALA A 804 21.09 44.49 -13.18
N ALA A 805 22.24 45.13 -12.98
CA ALA A 805 22.74 46.18 -13.88
C ALA A 805 23.58 45.62 -15.04
N SER A 806 24.51 44.71 -14.74
CA SER A 806 25.44 44.13 -15.72
C SER A 806 25.87 42.70 -15.40
N GLY A 807 25.43 42.18 -14.25
CA GLY A 807 25.71 40.84 -13.78
C GLY A 807 24.81 39.78 -14.42
N HIS A 808 24.80 38.59 -13.83
CA HIS A 808 24.00 37.48 -14.32
C HIS A 808 22.49 37.80 -14.39
N GLY A 809 21.95 38.59 -13.46
CA GLY A 809 20.54 39.03 -13.52
C GLY A 809 20.22 39.83 -14.79
N ALA A 810 21.11 40.72 -15.22
CA ALA A 810 20.96 41.46 -16.48
C ALA A 810 21.03 40.52 -17.70
N LYS A 811 21.95 39.54 -17.68
CA LYS A 811 22.10 38.54 -18.75
C LYS A 811 20.89 37.62 -18.84
N ALA A 812 20.35 37.15 -17.72
CA ALA A 812 19.15 36.31 -17.69
C ALA A 812 17.92 37.05 -18.24
N LYS A 813 17.74 38.33 -17.88
CA LYS A 813 16.70 39.19 -18.48
C LYS A 813 16.87 39.32 -19.99
N GLN A 814 18.10 39.57 -20.45
CA GLN A 814 18.43 39.66 -21.87
C GLN A 814 18.12 38.36 -22.62
N ALA A 815 18.48 37.21 -22.05
CA ALA A 815 18.21 35.90 -22.63
C ALA A 815 16.69 35.67 -22.84
N VAL A 816 15.86 36.05 -21.86
CA VAL A 816 14.39 35.97 -21.97
C VAL A 816 13.85 36.86 -23.10
N ASN A 817 14.31 38.11 -23.20
CA ASN A 817 13.87 39.03 -24.24
C ASN A 817 14.22 38.49 -25.65
N ILE A 818 15.48 38.09 -25.87
CA ILE A 818 15.94 37.54 -27.15
C ILE A 818 15.15 36.27 -27.51
N TYR A 819 14.93 35.38 -26.54
CA TYR A 819 14.19 34.15 -26.76
C TYR A 819 12.73 34.42 -27.16
N LEU A 820 12.03 35.31 -26.45
CA LEU A 820 10.63 35.64 -26.75
C LEU A 820 10.48 36.37 -28.08
N ASP A 821 11.42 37.25 -28.44
CA ASP A 821 11.46 37.90 -29.76
C ASP A 821 11.63 36.86 -30.88
N LYS A 822 12.51 35.87 -30.68
CA LYS A 822 12.71 34.76 -31.63
C LYS A 822 11.44 33.91 -31.76
N VAL A 823 10.76 33.58 -30.66
CA VAL A 823 9.49 32.84 -30.69
C VAL A 823 8.39 33.66 -31.37
N LEU A 824 8.33 34.98 -31.12
CA LEU A 824 7.40 35.89 -31.79
C LEU A 824 7.61 35.91 -33.30
N GLN A 825 8.87 36.00 -33.74
CA GLN A 825 9.23 36.03 -35.17
C GLN A 825 8.91 34.71 -35.89
N LEU A 826 9.10 33.57 -35.21
CA LEU A 826 8.92 32.24 -35.82
C LEU A 826 7.50 31.68 -35.68
N GLY A 827 6.84 31.92 -34.55
CA GLY A 827 5.56 31.30 -34.16
C GLY A 827 4.42 32.27 -33.86
N GLY A 828 4.67 33.58 -33.91
CA GLY A 828 3.67 34.62 -33.66
C GLY A 828 3.31 34.82 -32.17
N ALA A 829 2.37 35.72 -31.92
CA ALA A 829 2.05 36.19 -30.56
C ALA A 829 1.51 35.09 -29.63
N VAL A 830 0.73 34.13 -30.16
CA VAL A 830 0.20 33.01 -29.37
C VAL A 830 1.32 32.11 -28.87
N ALA A 831 2.26 31.74 -29.75
CA ALA A 831 3.41 30.92 -29.38
C ALA A 831 4.31 31.64 -28.36
N MET A 832 4.48 32.96 -28.50
CA MET A 832 5.23 33.79 -27.55
C MET A 832 4.59 33.78 -26.16
N GLN A 833 3.26 33.91 -26.05
CA GLN A 833 2.57 33.85 -24.76
C GLN A 833 2.62 32.47 -24.12
N GLU A 834 2.52 31.39 -24.91
CA GLU A 834 2.70 30.03 -24.39
C GLU A 834 4.14 29.79 -23.90
N ALA A 835 5.15 30.31 -24.62
CA ALA A 835 6.53 30.28 -24.18
C ALA A 835 6.76 31.10 -22.91
N TRP A 836 6.15 32.29 -22.82
CA TRP A 836 6.18 33.14 -21.64
C TRP A 836 5.55 32.48 -20.42
N LYS A 837 4.38 31.83 -20.59
CA LYS A 837 3.73 31.06 -19.54
C LYS A 837 4.70 30.05 -18.93
N ARG A 838 5.43 29.33 -19.77
CA ARG A 838 6.44 28.35 -19.33
C ARG A 838 7.64 29.02 -18.63
N ILE A 839 8.13 30.15 -19.15
CA ILE A 839 9.17 30.96 -18.47
C ILE A 839 8.70 31.39 -17.07
N TRP A 840 7.50 31.97 -16.96
CA TRP A 840 6.97 32.41 -15.67
C TRP A 840 6.75 31.23 -14.72
N THR A 841 6.29 30.07 -15.21
CA THR A 841 6.20 28.84 -14.40
C THR A 841 7.57 28.44 -13.84
N GLY A 842 8.63 28.49 -14.66
CA GLY A 842 10.00 28.21 -14.19
C GLY A 842 10.49 29.22 -13.14
N PHE A 843 10.17 30.51 -13.33
CA PHE A 843 10.47 31.56 -12.36
C PHE A 843 9.82 31.27 -11.00
N ILE A 844 8.54 30.90 -11.00
CA ILE A 844 7.80 30.55 -9.78
C ILE A 844 8.26 29.23 -9.18
N ALA A 845 8.59 28.24 -10.02
CA ALA A 845 9.07 26.95 -9.56
C ALA A 845 10.32 27.10 -8.70
N PHE A 846 11.31 27.90 -9.10
CA PHE A 846 12.48 28.10 -8.25
C PHE A 846 12.17 28.94 -7.00
N GLY A 847 11.47 30.07 -7.16
CA GLY A 847 11.26 31.01 -6.06
C GLY A 847 10.35 30.52 -4.92
N ASN A 848 9.49 29.53 -5.17
CA ASN A 848 8.41 29.16 -4.25
C ASN A 848 8.24 27.65 -4.05
N THR A 849 9.13 26.81 -4.58
CA THR A 849 9.09 25.37 -4.31
C THR A 849 9.72 25.01 -2.98
N GLY A 850 9.04 24.17 -2.20
CA GLY A 850 9.53 23.62 -0.95
C GLY A 850 9.27 24.51 0.28
N THR A 851 9.53 23.96 1.46
CA THR A 851 9.22 24.57 2.77
C THR A 851 10.43 24.65 3.69
N LEU A 852 11.65 24.50 3.15
CA LEU A 852 12.87 24.39 3.95
C LEU A 852 13.04 25.55 4.96
N GLY A 853 12.74 26.78 4.54
CA GLY A 853 12.81 27.94 5.42
C GLY A 853 11.86 27.85 6.62
N ASP A 854 10.64 27.37 6.38
CA ASP A 854 9.62 27.17 7.41
C ASP A 854 10.00 26.02 8.34
N ASP A 855 10.52 24.91 7.81
CA ASP A 855 10.94 23.76 8.61
C ASP A 855 12.17 24.06 9.47
N ILE A 856 13.15 24.81 8.93
CA ILE A 856 14.25 25.36 9.72
C ILE A 856 13.69 26.25 10.82
N GLY A 857 12.76 27.15 10.48
CA GLY A 857 12.12 28.04 11.43
C GLY A 857 11.39 27.28 12.54
N ALA A 858 10.66 26.22 12.20
CA ALA A 858 9.93 25.38 13.14
C ALA A 858 10.88 24.63 14.09
N VAL A 859 11.96 24.04 13.56
CA VAL A 859 12.99 23.36 14.37
C VAL A 859 13.69 24.34 15.31
N LEU A 860 14.07 25.54 14.84
CA LEU A 860 14.79 26.51 15.67
C LEU A 860 13.92 27.23 16.70
N LYS A 861 12.63 27.46 16.39
CA LYS A 861 11.66 28.04 17.33
C LYS A 861 11.22 27.05 18.40
N SER A 862 11.16 25.77 18.04
CA SER A 862 10.73 24.68 18.92
C SER A 862 11.72 23.51 18.83
N PRO A 863 12.95 23.68 19.36
CA PRO A 863 13.97 22.63 19.30
C PRO A 863 13.46 21.37 19.97
N GLU A 864 13.74 20.25 19.32
CA GLU A 864 13.33 18.94 19.82
C GLU A 864 13.93 18.68 21.20
N SER A 865 13.10 18.29 22.17
CA SER A 865 13.58 18.03 23.53
C SER A 865 14.62 16.93 23.52
N THR A 866 15.64 17.05 24.38
CA THR A 866 16.74 16.07 24.48
C THR A 866 16.22 14.64 24.74
N ALA A 867 15.05 14.53 25.37
CA ALA A 867 14.35 13.27 25.55
C ALA A 867 13.92 12.61 24.22
N ASN A 868 13.31 13.38 23.31
CA ASN A 868 12.93 12.87 21.99
C ASN A 868 14.16 12.43 21.20
N GLN A 869 15.25 13.22 21.24
CA GLN A 869 16.51 12.88 20.57
C GLN A 869 17.08 11.54 21.07
N VAL A 870 17.04 11.29 22.38
CA VAL A 870 17.43 9.99 22.95
C VAL A 870 16.49 8.86 22.48
N GLY A 871 15.19 9.13 22.39
CA GLY A 871 14.21 8.20 21.83
C GLY A 871 14.53 7.80 20.38
N ASP A 872 14.93 8.75 19.55
CA ASP A 872 15.31 8.51 18.16
C ASP A 872 16.60 7.69 18.04
N ILE A 873 17.60 7.96 18.89
CA ILE A 873 18.82 7.15 18.94
C ILE A 873 18.48 5.68 19.25
N ILE A 874 17.57 5.43 20.20
CA ILE A 874 17.11 4.06 20.52
C ILE A 874 16.48 3.40 19.29
N LEU A 875 15.57 4.10 18.60
CA LEU A 875 14.88 3.59 17.42
C LEU A 875 15.83 3.32 16.25
N GLN A 876 16.83 4.18 16.05
CA GLN A 876 17.82 4.02 14.99
C GLN A 876 18.73 2.80 15.22
N LYS A 877 19.11 2.54 16.47
CA LYS A 877 19.96 1.38 16.82
C LYS A 877 19.17 0.07 16.95
N LYS A 878 17.84 0.13 17.02
CA LYS A 878 16.92 -1.02 17.18
C LYS A 878 17.26 -2.24 16.30
N PRO A 879 17.44 -2.12 14.96
CA PRO A 879 17.55 -3.30 14.09
C PRO A 879 18.72 -4.22 14.46
N TYR A 880 19.77 -3.62 15.01
CA TYR A 880 20.95 -4.34 15.48
C TYR A 880 20.81 -4.70 16.97
N ALA A 881 20.26 -3.81 17.78
CA ALA A 881 20.14 -4.02 19.22
C ALA A 881 19.21 -5.20 19.59
N CYS A 882 18.13 -5.43 18.83
CA CYS A 882 17.18 -6.52 19.10
C CYS A 882 17.75 -7.94 18.96
N GLN A 883 18.96 -8.10 18.41
CA GLN A 883 19.58 -9.41 18.18
C GLN A 883 20.77 -9.69 19.11
N ASN A 884 21.22 -8.70 19.89
CA ASN A 884 22.54 -8.72 20.52
C ASN A 884 22.56 -8.93 22.04
N HIS A 885 21.41 -8.99 22.71
CA HIS A 885 21.37 -9.05 24.18
C HIS A 885 21.07 -10.44 24.76
N GLY A 886 20.79 -11.43 23.92
CA GLY A 886 20.55 -12.83 24.32
C GLY A 886 19.50 -12.96 25.42
N SER A 887 19.82 -13.67 26.50
CA SER A 887 18.91 -13.89 27.64
C SER A 887 18.92 -12.76 28.70
N ARG A 888 19.54 -11.59 28.42
CA ARG A 888 19.60 -10.47 29.37
C ARG A 888 18.23 -9.78 29.48
N LYS A 889 17.91 -9.30 30.68
CA LYS A 889 16.61 -8.70 31.00
C LYS A 889 16.73 -7.27 31.54
N LEU A 890 15.65 -6.50 31.38
CA LEU A 890 15.41 -5.20 32.00
C LEU A 890 13.97 -5.20 32.51
N GLY A 891 13.80 -5.18 33.83
CA GLY A 891 12.53 -5.59 34.44
C GLY A 891 12.22 -7.06 34.13
N ASP A 892 10.96 -7.36 33.82
CA ASP A 892 10.50 -8.73 33.54
C ASP A 892 10.78 -9.21 32.11
N ASN A 893 10.98 -8.26 31.18
CA ASN A 893 11.15 -8.50 29.75
C ASN A 893 12.61 -8.74 29.36
N TYR A 894 12.86 -9.50 28.28
CA TYR A 894 14.19 -9.57 27.68
C TYR A 894 14.55 -8.24 27.01
N LEU A 895 15.84 -7.88 27.02
CA LEU A 895 16.31 -6.66 26.36
C LEU A 895 15.98 -6.65 24.86
N ASN A 896 16.04 -7.81 24.20
CA ASN A 896 15.71 -7.94 22.79
C ASN A 896 14.24 -7.55 22.52
N ASP A 897 13.32 -7.99 23.38
CA ASP A 897 11.88 -7.73 23.25
C ASP A 897 11.58 -6.23 23.37
N TRP A 898 12.27 -5.52 24.28
CA TRP A 898 12.13 -4.07 24.44
C TRP A 898 12.31 -3.28 23.13
N PHE A 899 13.15 -3.78 22.22
CA PHE A 899 13.39 -3.17 20.92
C PHE A 899 12.25 -3.49 19.91
N GLU A 900 11.52 -4.58 20.05
CA GLU A 900 10.42 -4.95 19.15
C GLU A 900 9.20 -4.01 19.30
N PHE A 901 8.89 -3.59 20.53
CA PHE A 901 7.64 -2.88 20.89
C PHE A 901 7.49 -1.42 20.42
N GLN A 902 8.51 -0.80 19.83
CA GLN A 902 8.49 0.61 19.36
C GLN A 902 8.06 1.65 20.42
N GLN A 903 8.42 1.44 21.69
CA GLN A 903 8.06 2.34 22.80
C GLN A 903 9.32 2.95 23.45
N PRO A 904 9.98 3.94 22.81
CA PRO A 904 11.21 4.54 23.32
C PRO A 904 11.02 5.14 24.73
N ALA A 905 9.88 5.80 24.99
CA ALA A 905 9.59 6.35 26.32
C ALA A 905 9.51 5.27 27.42
N ALA A 906 8.83 4.14 27.15
CA ALA A 906 8.73 3.05 28.12
C ALA A 906 10.10 2.38 28.36
N PHE A 907 10.88 2.21 27.29
CA PHE A 907 12.23 1.65 27.41
C PHE A 907 13.19 2.59 28.16
N MET A 908 13.17 3.89 27.85
CA MET A 908 13.94 4.92 28.58
C MET A 908 13.58 4.93 30.06
N LYS A 909 12.29 4.86 30.38
CA LYS A 909 11.84 4.74 31.77
C LYS A 909 12.38 3.47 32.43
N ALA A 910 12.29 2.33 31.76
CA ALA A 910 12.81 1.06 32.28
C ALA A 910 14.33 1.14 32.53
N LEU A 911 15.09 1.85 31.69
CA LEU A 911 16.53 2.07 31.89
C LEU A 911 16.82 2.93 33.14
N VAL A 912 16.02 3.96 33.39
CA VAL A 912 16.11 4.78 34.61
C VAL A 912 15.74 3.95 35.84
N ASP A 913 14.58 3.27 35.81
CA ASP A 913 14.09 2.42 36.91
C ASP A 913 15.08 1.28 37.22
N GLY A 914 15.74 0.74 36.19
CA GLY A 914 16.78 -0.28 36.29
C GLY A 914 18.15 0.23 36.75
N GLY A 915 18.29 1.52 37.04
CA GLY A 915 19.54 2.12 37.55
C GLY A 915 20.66 2.28 36.51
N PHE A 916 20.34 2.22 35.22
CA PHE A 916 21.32 2.49 34.16
C PHE A 916 21.65 3.98 34.09
N PHE A 917 20.66 4.83 34.36
CA PHE A 917 20.80 6.28 34.43
C PHE A 917 20.34 6.81 35.79
N VAL A 918 21.13 7.70 36.38
CA VAL A 918 20.79 8.44 37.59
C VAL A 918 20.39 9.87 37.18
N PRO A 919 19.11 10.26 37.32
CA PRO A 919 18.64 11.59 36.95
C PRO A 919 19.50 12.70 37.56
N GLY A 920 19.95 13.64 36.73
CA GLY A 920 20.80 14.78 37.10
C GLY A 920 22.30 14.44 37.26
N HIS A 921 22.70 13.16 37.20
CA HIS A 921 24.06 12.73 37.57
C HIS A 921 24.70 11.77 36.54
N PRO A 922 25.12 12.27 35.36
CA PRO A 922 25.75 11.45 34.32
C PRO A 922 26.95 10.63 34.81
N GLU A 923 27.80 11.21 35.66
CA GLU A 923 29.00 10.52 36.16
C GLU A 923 28.67 9.33 37.09
N GLN A 924 27.46 9.30 37.67
CA GLN A 924 26.99 8.21 38.53
C GLN A 924 26.27 7.11 37.73
N SER A 925 25.73 7.45 36.55
CA SER A 925 25.02 6.54 35.65
C SER A 925 25.91 5.40 35.15
N SER A 926 25.47 4.16 35.35
CA SER A 926 26.24 2.98 34.95
C SER A 926 26.31 2.78 33.43
N PHE A 927 25.38 3.38 32.68
CA PHE A 927 25.36 3.36 31.21
C PHE A 927 26.68 3.83 30.60
N PHE A 928 27.23 4.98 31.03
CA PHE A 928 28.45 5.53 30.43
C PHE A 928 29.71 4.71 30.72
N ARG A 929 29.70 3.90 31.80
CA ARG A 929 30.78 2.92 32.03
C ARG A 929 30.71 1.78 31.01
N ARG A 930 29.50 1.38 30.60
CA ARG A 930 29.30 0.31 29.60
C ARG A 930 29.70 0.74 28.20
N THR A 931 29.70 2.03 27.91
CA THR A 931 30.15 2.60 26.61
C THR A 931 31.62 3.02 26.60
N SER A 932 32.32 2.94 27.73
CA SER A 932 33.76 3.19 27.84
C SER A 932 34.60 2.12 27.14
N PHE A 933 35.91 2.37 26.98
CA PHE A 933 36.85 1.47 26.28
C PHE A 933 36.80 0.00 26.75
N GLU A 934 36.60 -0.23 28.05
CA GLU A 934 36.54 -1.57 28.64
C GLU A 934 35.11 -2.14 28.72
N GLY A 935 34.12 -1.36 28.29
CA GLY A 935 32.71 -1.69 28.37
C GLY A 935 32.20 -2.52 27.18
N PRO A 936 31.17 -3.36 27.38
CA PRO A 936 30.63 -4.22 26.32
C PRO A 936 29.90 -3.45 25.20
N MET A 937 29.68 -2.15 25.36
CA MET A 937 29.04 -1.27 24.37
C MET A 937 30.03 -0.22 23.85
N PHE A 938 31.34 -0.47 23.95
CA PHE A 938 32.35 0.42 23.38
C PHE A 938 32.12 0.62 21.87
N LYS A 939 32.16 1.88 21.41
CA LYS A 939 31.93 2.29 20.01
C LYS A 939 30.54 1.97 19.43
N VAL A 940 29.57 1.58 20.26
CA VAL A 940 28.16 1.43 19.82
C VAL A 940 27.53 2.79 19.52
N PHE A 941 27.88 3.81 20.30
CA PHE A 941 27.41 5.19 20.13
C PHE A 941 28.52 6.10 19.61
N THR A 942 28.16 7.12 18.83
CA THR A 942 29.04 8.23 18.46
C THR A 942 29.29 9.17 19.65
N ASP A 943 30.29 10.04 19.54
CA ASP A 943 30.59 11.01 20.60
C ASP A 943 29.42 12.00 20.79
N ASP A 944 28.76 12.40 19.70
CA ASP A 944 27.56 13.26 19.74
C ASP A 944 26.36 12.56 20.37
N GLU A 945 26.09 11.30 20.00
CA GLU A 945 25.02 10.50 20.62
C GLU A 945 25.27 10.37 22.13
N LEU A 946 26.52 10.14 22.55
CA LEU A 946 26.88 10.10 23.97
C LEU A 946 26.72 11.46 24.66
N ALA A 947 26.99 12.57 23.97
CA ALA A 947 26.75 13.91 24.47
C ALA A 947 25.24 14.16 24.69
N THR A 948 24.39 13.73 23.76
CA THR A 948 22.92 13.78 23.90
C THR A 948 22.46 12.96 25.10
N TRP A 949 22.91 11.71 25.25
CA TRP A 949 22.61 10.89 26.44
C TRP A 949 23.05 11.55 27.74
N ARG A 950 24.21 12.22 27.74
CA ARG A 950 24.72 12.96 28.91
C ARG A 950 23.84 14.17 29.24
N LEU A 951 23.50 14.98 28.23
CA LEU A 951 22.64 16.16 28.40
C LEU A 951 21.25 15.74 28.91
N TRP A 952 20.65 14.71 28.30
CA TRP A 952 19.39 14.13 28.75
C TRP A 952 19.45 13.69 30.22
N THR A 953 20.56 13.08 30.63
CA THR A 953 20.76 12.69 32.02
C THR A 953 20.89 13.91 32.93
N GLN A 954 21.62 14.96 32.52
CA GLN A 954 21.76 16.22 33.27
C GLN A 954 20.43 16.93 33.48
N GLU A 955 19.55 16.89 32.49
CA GLU A 955 18.21 17.48 32.53
C GLU A 955 17.22 16.72 33.42
N GLY A 956 17.68 15.64 34.09
CA GLY A 956 16.85 14.84 34.99
C GLY A 956 16.16 13.66 34.31
N CYS A 957 16.69 13.19 33.18
CA CYS A 957 16.12 12.11 32.37
C CYS A 957 14.63 12.35 32.01
N PRO A 958 14.27 13.51 31.42
CA PRO A 958 12.88 13.76 31.01
C PRO A 958 12.42 12.72 29.99
N MET A 959 11.14 12.34 29.96
CA MET A 959 10.65 11.41 28.95
C MET A 959 10.26 12.15 27.67
N PRO A 960 10.35 11.52 26.48
CA PRO A 960 10.01 12.15 25.20
C PRO A 960 8.61 12.80 25.23
N ASP A 961 8.51 14.10 24.87
CA ASP A 961 7.23 14.81 24.70
C ASP A 961 6.55 14.41 23.38
N LYS A 962 7.36 14.17 22.33
CA LYS A 962 6.92 13.43 21.14
C LYS A 962 6.93 11.96 21.53
N GLN A 963 5.88 11.53 22.20
CA GLN A 963 5.25 10.34 21.65
C GLN A 963 4.84 10.75 20.22
N ARG A 964 5.44 10.16 19.18
CA ARG A 964 4.75 10.04 17.87
C ARG A 964 3.34 9.64 18.27
N LYS A 965 2.36 10.55 18.09
CA LYS A 965 1.15 10.64 18.95
C LYS A 965 0.84 9.26 19.49
N PRO A 966 0.81 9.02 20.82
CA PRO A 966 0.12 7.81 21.23
C PRO A 966 -1.24 7.96 20.54
N ARG A 967 -1.78 6.89 19.95
CA ARG A 967 -3.22 6.90 19.70
C ARG A 967 -3.84 7.47 20.97
N PRO A 968 -4.63 8.58 20.88
CA PRO A 968 -4.97 9.38 22.05
C PRO A 968 -5.33 8.45 23.19
N THR A 969 -4.64 8.56 24.33
CA THR A 969 -4.80 7.63 25.45
C THR A 969 -6.28 7.52 25.74
N VAL A 970 -6.85 6.39 25.36
CA VAL A 970 -8.27 6.14 25.47
C VAL A 970 -8.57 6.21 26.97
N PRO A 971 -9.51 7.05 27.43
CA PRO A 971 -9.80 7.19 28.85
C PRO A 971 -10.08 5.83 29.50
N VAL A 972 -9.67 5.63 30.74
CA VAL A 972 -9.66 4.29 31.36
C VAL A 972 -11.04 3.64 31.41
N GLN A 973 -12.12 4.43 31.52
CA GLN A 973 -13.50 3.96 31.43
C GLN A 973 -13.89 3.45 30.03
N VAL A 974 -13.31 4.05 28.97
CA VAL A 974 -13.49 3.60 27.59
C VAL A 974 -12.63 2.36 27.34
N LEU A 975 -11.39 2.30 27.86
CA LEU A 975 -10.56 1.09 27.82
C LEU A 975 -11.17 -0.08 28.60
N MET A 976 -11.84 0.19 29.71
CA MET A 976 -12.56 -0.84 30.48
C MET A 976 -13.79 -1.33 29.73
N ALA A 977 -14.53 -0.44 29.08
CA ALA A 977 -15.64 -0.82 28.20
C ALA A 977 -15.15 -1.71 27.04
N GLU A 978 -14.05 -1.33 26.39
CA GLU A 978 -13.41 -2.13 25.34
C GLU A 978 -12.87 -3.46 25.87
N THR A 979 -12.39 -3.48 27.12
CA THR A 979 -12.00 -4.72 27.80
C THR A 979 -13.20 -5.64 27.98
N ILE A 980 -14.36 -5.11 28.36
CA ILE A 980 -15.60 -5.88 28.47
C ILE A 980 -16.05 -6.39 27.11
N GLU A 981 -16.03 -5.58 26.06
CA GLU A 981 -16.38 -5.99 24.69
C GLU A 981 -15.41 -7.05 24.14
N THR A 982 -14.11 -6.85 24.36
CA THR A 982 -13.07 -7.81 23.95
C THR A 982 -13.23 -9.13 24.69
N MET A 983 -13.42 -9.09 26.01
CA MET A 983 -13.61 -10.29 26.82
C MET A 983 -14.94 -10.98 26.54
N GLN A 984 -16.01 -10.23 26.25
CA GLN A 984 -17.30 -10.76 25.86
C GLN A 984 -17.13 -11.70 24.65
N SER A 985 -16.45 -11.24 23.60
CA SER A 985 -16.24 -12.04 22.37
C SER A 985 -15.49 -13.37 22.63
N ARG A 986 -14.67 -13.41 23.69
CA ARG A 986 -13.81 -14.55 24.04
C ARG A 986 -14.42 -15.46 25.12
N GLN A 987 -15.27 -14.92 25.99
CA GLN A 987 -15.64 -15.55 27.25
C GLN A 987 -17.15 -15.69 27.48
N VAL A 988 -18.00 -15.26 26.53
CA VAL A 988 -19.48 -15.39 26.60
C VAL A 988 -19.94 -16.84 26.84
N ASN A 989 -19.15 -17.83 26.41
CA ASN A 989 -19.47 -19.25 26.53
C ASN A 989 -18.60 -20.02 27.55
N ALA A 990 -17.79 -19.34 28.36
CA ALA A 990 -16.94 -20.00 29.35
C ALA A 990 -17.81 -20.75 30.39
N PRO A 991 -17.63 -22.07 30.61
CA PRO A 991 -18.49 -22.85 31.51
C PRO A 991 -18.54 -22.28 32.95
N ALA A 992 -17.44 -21.70 33.42
CA ALA A 992 -17.35 -21.06 34.73
C ALA A 992 -18.21 -19.79 34.87
N HIS A 993 -18.64 -19.16 33.76
CA HIS A 993 -19.46 -17.95 33.74
C HIS A 993 -20.97 -18.23 33.82
N LYS A 994 -21.38 -19.50 33.72
CA LYS A 994 -22.80 -19.90 33.85
C LYS A 994 -23.27 -20.03 35.30
N THR A 995 -22.34 -20.16 36.24
CA THR A 995 -22.67 -20.48 37.64
C THR A 995 -22.59 -19.29 38.60
N ARG A 996 -21.98 -18.17 38.18
CA ARG A 996 -21.86 -16.97 38.99
C ARG A 996 -22.78 -15.89 38.45
N THR A 997 -23.66 -15.38 39.31
CA THR A 997 -24.59 -14.31 39.00
C THR A 997 -24.09 -12.96 39.50
N VAL A 998 -24.48 -11.90 38.79
CA VAL A 998 -24.24 -10.51 39.13
C VAL A 998 -25.58 -9.79 38.98
N ARG A 999 -25.97 -9.02 40.00
CA ARG A 999 -27.20 -8.23 39.98
C ARG A 999 -26.95 -6.86 39.34
N GLY A 1000 -27.90 -6.37 38.54
CA GLY A 1000 -27.83 -5.06 37.90
C GLY A 1000 -29.16 -4.69 37.25
N ASN A 1001 -29.12 -3.81 36.25
CA ASN A 1001 -30.29 -3.45 35.44
C ASN A 1001 -30.06 -3.76 33.96
N ASP A 1002 -31.10 -4.14 33.23
CA ASP A 1002 -31.05 -4.23 31.77
C ASP A 1002 -31.03 -2.82 31.11
N VAL A 1003 -30.84 -2.75 29.78
CA VAL A 1003 -30.88 -1.47 29.04
C VAL A 1003 -32.21 -0.70 29.14
N ASN A 1004 -33.29 -1.35 29.61
CA ASN A 1004 -34.60 -0.72 29.82
C ASN A 1004 -34.80 -0.25 31.28
N GLY A 1005 -33.82 -0.48 32.16
CA GLY A 1005 -33.85 -0.10 33.56
C GLY A 1005 -34.57 -1.10 34.48
N ASN A 1006 -34.86 -2.32 34.03
CA ASN A 1006 -35.44 -3.37 34.87
C ASN A 1006 -34.34 -4.07 35.67
N SER A 1007 -34.59 -4.35 36.95
CA SER A 1007 -33.64 -5.08 37.78
C SER A 1007 -33.56 -6.56 37.38
N VAL A 1008 -32.34 -7.04 37.16
CA VAL A 1008 -32.01 -8.39 36.70
C VAL A 1008 -30.90 -9.01 37.55
N GLU A 1009 -30.95 -10.33 37.73
CA GLU A 1009 -29.87 -11.11 38.32
C GLU A 1009 -29.47 -12.18 37.31
N TRP A 1010 -28.37 -11.92 36.61
CA TRP A 1010 -27.92 -12.72 35.48
C TRP A 1010 -26.57 -13.35 35.76
N SER A 1011 -26.35 -14.54 35.23
CA SER A 1011 -25.03 -15.13 35.16
C SER A 1011 -24.07 -14.22 34.38
N VAL A 1012 -22.77 -14.34 34.64
CA VAL A 1012 -21.75 -13.59 33.86
C VAL A 1012 -21.88 -13.87 32.35
N SER A 1013 -22.28 -15.09 31.97
CA SER A 1013 -22.55 -15.48 30.59
C SER A 1013 -23.76 -14.73 30.00
N GLU A 1014 -24.86 -14.60 30.76
CA GLU A 1014 -26.04 -13.84 30.34
C GLU A 1014 -25.76 -12.33 30.23
N TRP A 1015 -24.94 -11.78 31.13
CA TRP A 1015 -24.46 -10.40 31.01
C TRP A 1015 -23.63 -10.16 29.74
N PHE A 1016 -22.73 -11.08 29.39
CA PHE A 1016 -21.97 -11.01 28.14
C PHE A 1016 -22.86 -11.20 26.90
N GLN A 1017 -23.91 -12.01 26.99
CA GLN A 1017 -24.91 -12.12 25.93
C GLN A 1017 -25.69 -10.80 25.78
N HIS A 1018 -26.05 -10.14 26.89
CA HIS A 1018 -26.70 -8.84 26.85
C HIS A 1018 -25.82 -7.76 26.21
N VAL A 1019 -24.51 -7.75 26.53
CA VAL A 1019 -23.53 -6.87 25.87
C VAL A 1019 -23.44 -7.12 24.37
N HIS A 1020 -23.48 -8.40 23.95
CA HIS A 1020 -23.49 -8.78 22.53
C HIS A 1020 -24.72 -8.24 21.81
N ASP A 1021 -25.89 -8.40 22.41
CA ASP A 1021 -27.17 -8.15 21.75
C ASP A 1021 -27.51 -6.65 21.71
N ASP A 1022 -27.21 -5.93 22.80
CA ASP A 1022 -27.64 -4.53 23.00
C ASP A 1022 -26.48 -3.51 22.91
N GLY A 1023 -25.24 -4.00 22.74
CA GLY A 1023 -24.07 -3.21 22.39
C GLY A 1023 -23.62 -2.21 23.48
N PRO A 1024 -23.13 -1.02 23.11
CA PRO A 1024 -22.51 -0.06 24.03
C PRO A 1024 -23.32 0.33 25.27
N VAL A 1025 -24.66 0.32 25.17
CA VAL A 1025 -25.54 0.65 26.31
C VAL A 1025 -25.47 -0.46 27.36
N ALA A 1026 -25.49 -1.72 26.95
CA ALA A 1026 -25.36 -2.87 27.84
C ALA A 1026 -23.95 -2.99 28.45
N VAL A 1027 -22.91 -2.51 27.76
CA VAL A 1027 -21.56 -2.40 28.34
C VAL A 1027 -21.56 -1.48 29.56
N ILE A 1028 -22.22 -0.32 29.46
CA ILE A 1028 -22.36 0.62 30.59
C ILE A 1028 -23.12 -0.04 31.75
N GLU A 1029 -24.21 -0.76 31.48
CA GLU A 1029 -24.99 -1.44 32.52
C GLU A 1029 -24.20 -2.58 33.19
N LEU A 1030 -23.39 -3.32 32.44
CA LEU A 1030 -22.49 -4.33 33.02
C LEU A 1030 -21.38 -3.68 33.87
N MET A 1031 -20.79 -2.57 33.42
CA MET A 1031 -19.82 -1.81 34.22
C MET A 1031 -20.45 -1.30 35.53
N LYS A 1032 -21.71 -0.84 35.49
CA LYS A 1032 -22.47 -0.48 36.70
C LYS A 1032 -22.61 -1.66 37.63
N ALA A 1033 -23.06 -2.81 37.12
CA ALA A 1033 -23.24 -4.04 37.89
C ALA A 1033 -21.93 -4.53 38.53
N ILE A 1034 -20.82 -4.55 37.79
CA ILE A 1034 -19.49 -4.93 38.32
C ILE A 1034 -19.04 -3.99 39.44
N SER A 1035 -19.32 -2.69 39.28
CA SER A 1035 -18.92 -1.67 40.25
C SER A 1035 -19.90 -1.49 41.42
N ASP A 1036 -21.02 -2.22 41.44
CA ASP A 1036 -22.05 -2.11 42.47
C ASP A 1036 -21.57 -2.75 43.78
N PRO A 1037 -21.57 -2.01 44.91
CA PRO A 1037 -21.19 -2.55 46.21
C PRO A 1037 -22.00 -3.78 46.64
N GLU A 1038 -23.25 -3.94 46.21
CA GLU A 1038 -24.10 -5.09 46.56
C GLU A 1038 -23.56 -6.41 46.00
N ASN A 1039 -22.84 -6.38 44.88
CA ASN A 1039 -22.23 -7.57 44.27
C ASN A 1039 -20.89 -7.96 44.91
N GLY A 1040 -20.29 -7.08 45.71
CA GLY A 1040 -19.03 -7.35 46.43
C GLY A 1040 -17.82 -7.67 45.55
N LEU A 1041 -17.87 -7.36 44.25
CA LEU A 1041 -16.79 -7.66 43.30
C LEU A 1041 -15.66 -6.62 43.38
N VAL A 1042 -16.01 -5.35 43.54
CA VAL A 1042 -15.07 -4.23 43.46
C VAL A 1042 -15.25 -3.29 44.65
N THR A 1043 -14.13 -2.85 45.24
CA THR A 1043 -14.07 -1.71 46.16
C THR A 1043 -13.57 -0.49 45.38
N LYS A 1044 -14.48 0.44 45.07
CA LYS A 1044 -14.16 1.63 44.26
C LYS A 1044 -13.00 2.42 44.88
N GLY A 1045 -11.98 2.73 44.08
CA GLY A 1045 -10.78 3.44 44.52
C GLY A 1045 -9.73 2.58 45.21
N ASP A 1046 -10.00 1.31 45.49
CA ASP A 1046 -9.05 0.38 46.12
C ASP A 1046 -9.01 -0.98 45.39
N PRO A 1047 -8.18 -1.10 44.33
CA PRO A 1047 -7.98 -2.36 43.62
C PRO A 1047 -7.45 -3.48 44.52
N SER A 1048 -6.64 -3.14 45.54
CA SER A 1048 -6.02 -4.14 46.41
C SER A 1048 -7.04 -4.82 47.34
N ALA A 1049 -8.06 -4.07 47.76
CA ALA A 1049 -9.20 -4.57 48.52
C ALA A 1049 -10.29 -5.23 47.65
N SER A 1050 -10.22 -5.13 46.32
CA SER A 1050 -11.25 -5.64 45.40
C SER A 1050 -11.10 -7.14 45.12
N PRO A 1051 -12.09 -8.00 45.49
CA PRO A 1051 -12.06 -9.44 45.21
C PRO A 1051 -11.91 -9.77 43.71
N PHE A 1052 -12.44 -8.91 42.84
CA PHE A 1052 -12.26 -9.03 41.40
C PHE A 1052 -10.78 -9.03 41.00
N VAL A 1053 -9.95 -8.18 41.62
CA VAL A 1053 -8.52 -8.08 41.31
C VAL A 1053 -7.72 -9.15 42.04
N ASN A 1054 -7.85 -9.27 43.36
CA ASN A 1054 -6.95 -10.08 44.17
C ASN A 1054 -7.27 -11.60 44.16
N SER A 1055 -8.43 -11.99 43.64
CA SER A 1055 -8.85 -13.39 43.54
C SER A 1055 -9.16 -13.80 42.11
N LEU A 1056 -10.06 -13.08 41.43
CA LEU A 1056 -10.52 -13.49 40.09
C LEU A 1056 -9.49 -13.18 39.00
N LEU A 1057 -8.81 -12.05 39.14
CA LEU A 1057 -7.66 -11.66 38.35
C LEU A 1057 -6.34 -11.99 39.09
N ALA A 1058 -6.25 -13.11 39.80
CA ALA A 1058 -4.96 -13.58 40.30
C ALA A 1058 -4.14 -14.20 39.13
N PRO A 1059 -2.81 -13.97 39.03
CA PRO A 1059 -1.97 -14.40 37.88
C PRO A 1059 -1.99 -15.89 37.55
N ASN A 1060 -2.31 -16.74 38.54
CA ASN A 1060 -2.26 -18.20 38.39
C ASN A 1060 -3.62 -18.83 38.03
N GLY A 1061 -4.68 -18.02 37.84
CA GLY A 1061 -6.01 -18.48 37.48
C GLY A 1061 -6.31 -18.28 35.98
N ALA A 1062 -7.20 -19.09 35.42
CA ALA A 1062 -7.56 -19.04 33.99
C ALA A 1062 -8.11 -17.66 33.56
N MET A 1063 -8.91 -17.00 34.39
CA MET A 1063 -9.39 -15.64 34.15
C MET A 1063 -8.25 -14.61 34.26
N GLY A 1064 -7.30 -14.82 35.17
CA GLY A 1064 -6.09 -14.02 35.25
C GLY A 1064 -5.27 -14.10 33.98
N GLN A 1065 -4.98 -15.30 33.47
CA GLN A 1065 -4.19 -15.48 32.24
C GLN A 1065 -4.84 -14.80 31.03
N ALA A 1066 -6.17 -14.87 30.90
CA ALA A 1066 -6.90 -14.16 29.84
C ALA A 1066 -6.74 -12.63 29.95
N PHE A 1067 -6.67 -12.10 31.17
CA PHE A 1067 -6.50 -10.66 31.42
C PHE A 1067 -5.03 -10.20 31.33
N ASP A 1068 -4.04 -11.11 31.22
CA ASP A 1068 -2.63 -10.74 30.97
C ASP A 1068 -2.36 -10.35 29.51
N GLU A 1069 -3.32 -10.56 28.61
CA GLU A 1069 -3.24 -10.07 27.24
C GLU A 1069 -3.36 -8.55 27.15
N ILE A 1070 -2.73 -7.98 26.12
CA ILE A 1070 -2.73 -6.54 25.84
C ILE A 1070 -4.12 -6.10 25.38
N ALA A 1071 -4.70 -5.12 26.07
CA ALA A 1071 -5.98 -4.55 25.70
C ALA A 1071 -5.88 -3.76 24.38
N PRO A 1072 -6.84 -3.89 23.45
CA PRO A 1072 -6.83 -3.12 22.21
C PRO A 1072 -6.74 -1.62 22.49
N ARG A 1073 -5.96 -0.88 21.69
CA ARG A 1073 -5.79 0.58 21.77
C ARG A 1073 -5.29 1.11 23.13
N SER A 1074 -4.86 0.25 24.05
CA SER A 1074 -4.38 0.62 25.38
C SER A 1074 -2.94 1.15 25.41
N GLY A 1075 -2.23 1.10 24.29
CA GLY A 1075 -0.82 1.48 24.23
C GLY A 1075 0.12 0.45 24.88
N GLY A 1076 -0.29 -0.82 24.98
CA GLY A 1076 0.54 -1.89 25.54
C GLY A 1076 0.21 -2.25 26.99
N VAL A 1077 -0.93 -1.80 27.51
CA VAL A 1077 -1.43 -2.15 28.85
C VAL A 1077 -2.32 -3.39 28.77
N THR A 1078 -2.14 -4.33 29.70
CA THR A 1078 -2.95 -5.56 29.76
C THR A 1078 -4.37 -5.27 30.22
N HIS A 1079 -5.34 -6.12 29.86
CA HIS A 1079 -6.71 -6.01 30.36
C HIS A 1079 -6.79 -6.01 31.90
N ARG A 1080 -5.89 -6.76 32.55
CA ARG A 1080 -5.69 -6.76 34.00
C ARG A 1080 -5.35 -5.37 34.50
N GLN A 1081 -4.33 -4.76 33.91
CA GLN A 1081 -3.86 -3.45 34.34
C GLN A 1081 -4.90 -2.35 34.04
N VAL A 1082 -5.60 -2.41 32.90
CA VAL A 1082 -6.76 -1.54 32.61
C VAL A 1082 -7.85 -1.66 33.68
N THR A 1083 -8.18 -2.89 34.11
CA THR A 1083 -9.18 -3.13 35.17
C THR A 1083 -8.74 -2.55 36.50
N ILE A 1084 -7.46 -2.70 36.85
CA ILE A 1084 -6.87 -2.12 38.08
C ILE A 1084 -6.95 -0.59 38.04
N ASP A 1085 -6.57 0.01 36.91
CA ASP A 1085 -6.55 1.45 36.73
C ASP A 1085 -7.98 2.03 36.75
N TRP A 1086 -8.95 1.31 36.17
CA TRP A 1086 -10.37 1.69 36.23
C TRP A 1086 -10.92 1.69 37.66
N ILE A 1087 -10.58 0.66 38.45
CA ILE A 1087 -10.99 0.57 39.85
C ILE A 1087 -10.35 1.68 40.67
N ALA A 1088 -9.05 1.92 40.48
CA ALA A 1088 -8.32 3.01 41.13
C ALA A 1088 -8.91 4.39 40.79
N ALA A 1089 -9.40 4.57 39.56
CA ALA A 1089 -10.08 5.77 39.10
C ALA A 1089 -11.54 5.90 39.61
N GLY A 1090 -11.97 5.05 40.55
CA GLY A 1090 -13.30 5.12 41.15
C GLY A 1090 -14.40 4.45 40.32
N CYS A 1091 -14.05 3.57 39.39
CA CYS A 1091 -14.97 2.86 38.50
C CYS A 1091 -15.85 3.82 37.68
N SER A 1092 -15.23 4.83 37.07
CA SER A 1092 -15.91 5.80 36.21
C SER A 1092 -16.59 5.12 35.01
N LEU A 1093 -17.74 5.62 34.57
CA LEU A 1093 -18.48 5.06 33.43
C LEU A 1093 -18.26 5.91 32.18
N PRO A 1094 -18.22 5.32 30.98
CA PRO A 1094 -18.26 6.09 29.75
C PRO A 1094 -19.67 6.62 29.47
N GLU A 1095 -19.76 7.67 28.65
CA GLU A 1095 -21.00 8.25 28.13
C GLU A 1095 -21.25 7.80 26.69
N LEU A 1096 -22.52 7.70 26.28
CA LEU A 1096 -22.90 7.38 24.91
C LEU A 1096 -22.97 8.66 24.04
N ASN A 1097 -22.14 8.77 23.01
CA ASN A 1097 -22.24 9.87 22.06
C ASN A 1097 -23.34 9.60 21.02
N THR A 1098 -24.48 10.27 21.17
CA THR A 1098 -25.66 10.10 20.31
C THR A 1098 -25.57 10.82 18.96
N GLU A 1099 -24.64 11.76 18.78
CA GLU A 1099 -24.41 12.49 17.53
C GLU A 1099 -23.38 11.81 16.60
N ARG A 1100 -22.54 10.92 17.14
CA ARG A 1100 -21.52 10.13 16.40
C ARG A 1100 -21.76 8.63 16.48
N GLY A 1101 -22.98 8.18 16.14
CA GLY A 1101 -23.25 6.76 15.90
C GLY A 1101 -23.13 5.84 17.12
N LYS A 1102 -23.49 6.32 18.32
CA LYS A 1102 -23.54 5.54 19.58
C LYS A 1102 -22.18 4.99 20.05
N ARG A 1103 -21.06 5.71 19.82
CA ARG A 1103 -19.76 5.33 20.40
C ARG A 1103 -19.65 5.76 21.88
N LEU A 1104 -18.97 4.94 22.69
CA LEU A 1104 -18.62 5.28 24.08
C LEU A 1104 -17.52 6.34 24.12
N THR A 1105 -17.72 7.39 24.91
CA THR A 1105 -16.81 8.53 25.07
C THR A 1105 -16.65 8.89 26.55
N ALA A 1106 -15.66 9.71 26.90
CA ALA A 1106 -15.41 10.07 28.29
C ALA A 1106 -16.11 11.34 28.79
N ASP A 1107 -16.55 12.24 27.91
CA ASP A 1107 -17.31 13.46 28.24
C ASP A 1107 -17.84 14.14 26.95
N VAL A 1108 -19.09 14.60 26.94
CA VAL A 1108 -19.69 15.44 25.88
C VAL A 1108 -19.30 16.93 26.01
N ALA A 1109 -18.57 17.32 27.06
CA ALA A 1109 -18.47 18.71 27.51
C ALA A 1109 -17.06 19.37 27.46
N ILE A 1110 -16.21 19.08 26.47
CA ILE A 1110 -15.09 19.99 26.12
C ILE A 1110 -15.53 20.83 24.90
N ASN A 1111 -15.82 22.10 25.22
CA ASN A 1111 -16.56 23.10 24.46
C ASN A 1111 -15.91 23.47 23.09
N PRO A 1112 -16.71 23.98 22.12
CA PRO A 1112 -16.35 24.35 20.76
C PRO A 1112 -15.96 25.84 20.67
N ALA A 1113 -14.67 26.16 20.56
CA ALA A 1113 -14.18 27.46 20.09
C ALA A 1113 -12.66 27.37 19.85
N LEU A 1114 -12.21 27.67 18.61
CA LEU A 1114 -10.85 27.63 18.01
C LEU A 1114 -10.86 26.58 16.88
N TYR A 1115 -11.06 26.88 15.60
CA TYR A 1115 -10.66 28.02 14.76
C TYR A 1115 -11.79 28.42 13.77
N PRO A 1116 -11.78 29.66 13.23
CA PRO A 1116 -12.99 30.34 12.77
C PRO A 1116 -13.49 29.87 11.40
N ARG A 1117 -14.75 29.44 11.37
CA ARG A 1117 -15.57 29.37 10.15
C ARG A 1117 -15.96 30.81 9.75
N ALA A 1118 -15.52 31.27 8.58
CA ALA A 1118 -16.11 32.44 7.94
C ALA A 1118 -17.59 32.14 7.62
N ARG A 1119 -18.51 32.82 8.31
CA ARG A 1119 -19.96 32.78 8.03
C ARG A 1119 -20.29 33.87 7.01
N LEU A 1120 -20.68 33.49 5.80
CA LEU A 1120 -21.57 34.31 4.99
C LEU A 1120 -23.02 34.02 5.43
N ARG A 1121 -23.66 35.00 6.08
CA ARG A 1121 -25.11 34.96 6.35
C ARG A 1121 -25.85 35.46 5.12
N GLY A 1122 -26.44 34.55 4.35
CA GLY A 1122 -27.57 34.87 3.49
C GLY A 1122 -28.87 34.81 4.29
N ASN A 1123 -29.41 35.96 4.68
CA ASN A 1123 -30.80 36.08 5.13
C ASN A 1123 -31.64 36.50 3.91
N GLY A 1124 -32.63 35.69 3.51
CA GLY A 1124 -33.69 36.20 2.62
C GLY A 1124 -34.47 35.18 1.80
N ALA A 1125 -35.25 34.33 2.48
CA ALA A 1125 -36.62 33.92 2.12
C ALA A 1125 -36.88 33.10 0.82
N PRO A 1126 -37.99 32.34 0.78
CA PRO A 1126 -38.01 30.99 0.21
C PRO A 1126 -38.62 30.92 -1.19
N HIS A 1127 -38.11 30.00 -1.99
CA HIS A 1127 -38.90 29.08 -2.82
C HIS A 1127 -38.19 27.73 -2.92
#